data_AF-A0A936PTV8-F1
#
_entry.id   AF-A0A936PTV8-F1
#
_cell.length_a   1.000
_cell.length_b   1.000
_cell.length_c   1.000
_cell.angle_alpha   90.00
_cell.angle_beta   90.00
_cell.angle_gamma   90.00
#
_symmetry.space_group_name_H-M   'P 1'
#
loop_
_entity.id
_entity.type
_entity.pdbx_description
1 polymer ?
#
loop_
_entity_poly.entity_id
_entity_poly.type
_entity_poly.pdbx_seq_one_letter_code
_entity_poly.pdbx_strand_id
1 'polypeptide(L)'
;MRPLLAAALALSLLSACGDKEPAEDKQDDTEPQDGDGDGLVAADDCDDGDPAVGGEELPYDGVDNDCDPSTPDDDLDGDGLVAADDCDDGDSTVGGAELPYDGVDNDCDPSTPDDDLDGDGLAAADDCDDGDSTVGGAELPYDGVDNDCDPSTPDDDLDGDGLVAADDCDDGDSAVGGAELPYDGVDNDCDPSTPDDDLDGDGLVAADDCDDGDSTVGGAELPYDGVDNDCDPSTPDDDLDGDGLVAAADCDDGDSTVGGAELPYDGVDNDCDSSTPDDDLDGDGLVAAADCDDGDSTVGGAELPYDGVDNDCDSSTPDDDLDGDGLVAADDCDDGDSAVSPDAVEITYDGVDNDCDPSTADDDLDGDGFAVADDCDDTNPLGWLALDTYSGDLGASFTSFFCTGYCERRIGGDLDLSAAKTTDVAALTCLTAIDGDLIVYSNRTITTLSGLENLSSVGGDVTIDYNYQLSDLSGLSGLTFIGGETHIFGNYALERLTGLEGLTSLAGGLLITSNSNLSSISGLSGLTSVGGRLIIGAHPRLTSLTGLEGLTGVGGDLTISTHPALTSLSALSGLTSVGGTLDITSSGALTSLTGLEGVLTVGGDLSLYNNDGLTNLSGLDGLSSVGGTITINGSDGLTSLTGLEGLSFVGDDLSVVGNDALLSFMGLDGLTALGGDLAVYENPALTSLSGLEGLTSVGGHVYLETNASLTSLSALGGLSAVSGLLYITDHPALTSLSGLEGVSSVSEDLYILNNPALTDLWGLSGLSSVGGALTLQNDDALTSLSGLDGLTTVGGDLTIRYNDDLCEDDVDALVAQLSSFGGTLTNNNNLGTCPS
;
A
#
# COMPACT_ATOMS: atom_id res chain seq x y z
N MET A 1 -49.51 -5.86 -40.36
CA MET A 1 -50.91 -5.88 -39.86
C MET A 1 -50.91 -5.31 -38.45
N ARG A 2 -51.95 -4.56 -38.04
CA ARG A 2 -52.31 -4.28 -36.63
C ARG A 2 -53.28 -5.39 -36.13
N PRO A 3 -53.77 -5.50 -34.85
CA PRO A 3 -53.95 -4.42 -33.85
C PRO A 3 -53.78 -4.80 -32.35
N LEU A 4 -54.34 -3.92 -31.48
CA LEU A 4 -54.41 -3.94 -29.99
C LEU A 4 -53.10 -3.45 -29.32
N LEU A 5 -53.08 -2.78 -28.16
CA LEU A 5 -54.07 -2.09 -27.29
C LEU A 5 -53.31 -0.87 -26.65
N ALA A 6 -53.81 0.31 -26.21
CA ALA A 6 -55.11 0.85 -25.75
C ALA A 6 -55.51 0.43 -24.31
N ALA A 7 -56.11 1.25 -23.43
CA ALA A 7 -56.31 2.72 -23.33
C ALA A 7 -56.76 3.06 -21.86
N ALA A 8 -56.91 4.29 -21.34
CA ALA A 8 -56.98 5.65 -21.93
C ALA A 8 -56.15 6.68 -21.08
N LEU A 9 -56.59 7.81 -20.47
CA LEU A 9 -57.91 8.46 -20.29
C LEU A 9 -57.87 10.00 -19.97
N ALA A 10 -57.83 10.84 -21.02
CA ALA A 10 -58.70 12.04 -21.17
C ALA A 10 -58.50 13.30 -20.24
N LEU A 11 -59.02 14.52 -20.51
CA LEU A 11 -60.04 14.96 -21.49
C LEU A 11 -60.02 16.50 -21.81
N SER A 12 -60.10 16.88 -23.10
CA SER A 12 -60.68 18.15 -23.68
C SER A 12 -60.05 19.54 -23.38
N LEU A 13 -60.23 20.65 -24.14
CA LEU A 13 -60.96 21.03 -25.41
C LEU A 13 -59.97 21.72 -26.40
N LEU A 14 -60.03 21.63 -27.75
CA LEU A 14 -60.94 22.24 -28.75
C LEU A 14 -60.97 23.81 -28.75
N SER A 15 -60.96 24.55 -29.89
CA SER A 15 -61.23 24.20 -31.31
C SER A 15 -60.76 25.23 -32.38
N ALA A 16 -60.03 24.76 -33.41
CA ALA A 16 -60.09 25.00 -34.88
C ALA A 16 -60.33 26.39 -35.57
N CYS A 17 -59.74 26.51 -36.77
CA CYS A 17 -59.71 27.64 -37.73
C CYS A 17 -61.04 27.99 -38.47
N GLY A 18 -61.06 29.12 -39.21
CA GLY A 18 -61.93 29.30 -40.38
C GLY A 18 -62.03 30.73 -40.99
N ASP A 19 -61.78 30.87 -42.30
CA ASP A 19 -61.79 32.15 -43.04
C ASP A 19 -63.15 32.87 -43.15
N LYS A 20 -63.13 34.21 -43.28
CA LYS A 20 -63.95 34.97 -44.27
C LYS A 20 -63.68 36.48 -44.40
N GLU A 21 -63.45 36.91 -45.65
CA GLU A 21 -63.73 38.28 -46.15
C GLU A 21 -65.25 38.46 -46.47
N PRO A 22 -65.74 39.62 -46.98
CA PRO A 22 -65.66 40.97 -46.38
C PRO A 22 -67.02 41.73 -46.47
N ALA A 23 -67.16 42.90 -45.82
CA ALA A 23 -68.08 43.98 -46.21
C ALA A 23 -67.77 45.31 -45.50
N GLU A 24 -68.07 46.44 -46.15
CA GLU A 24 -67.82 47.81 -45.65
C GLU A 24 -69.04 48.44 -44.93
N ASP A 25 -68.78 49.60 -44.29
CA ASP A 25 -69.70 50.74 -44.12
C ASP A 25 -70.87 50.63 -43.12
N LYS A 26 -70.62 51.01 -41.86
CA LYS A 26 -71.07 52.35 -41.38
C LYS A 26 -70.43 52.82 -40.07
N GLN A 27 -70.29 54.14 -39.98
CA GLN A 27 -69.99 54.88 -38.74
C GLN A 27 -71.18 54.84 -37.78
N ASP A 28 -70.89 54.81 -36.49
CA ASP A 28 -71.70 55.43 -35.43
C ASP A 28 -70.73 56.19 -34.53
N ASP A 29 -71.04 57.42 -34.16
CA ASP A 29 -70.07 58.34 -33.56
C ASP A 29 -70.07 58.20 -32.02
N THR A 30 -69.05 57.55 -31.47
CA THR A 30 -68.62 57.75 -30.08
C THR A 30 -67.28 58.48 -30.10
N GLU A 31 -67.31 59.79 -29.87
CA GLU A 31 -66.12 60.51 -29.40
C GLU A 31 -65.65 59.81 -28.10
N PRO A 32 -64.35 59.48 -27.96
CA PRO A 32 -63.85 58.96 -26.69
C PRO A 32 -64.10 59.99 -25.59
N GLN A 33 -64.35 59.50 -24.37
CA GLN A 33 -64.55 60.37 -23.23
C GLN A 33 -63.18 60.78 -22.66
N ASP A 34 -63.17 62.01 -22.16
CA ASP A 34 -62.22 62.60 -21.22
C ASP A 34 -62.83 62.30 -19.83
N GLY A 35 -62.21 61.39 -19.08
CA GLY A 35 -62.79 60.75 -17.89
C GLY A 35 -62.71 61.59 -16.62
N ASP A 36 -61.63 62.36 -16.45
CA ASP A 36 -61.34 63.16 -15.26
C ASP A 36 -61.34 64.69 -15.48
N GLY A 37 -61.11 65.16 -16.71
CA GLY A 37 -61.15 66.55 -17.12
C GLY A 37 -59.81 67.23 -17.42
N ASP A 38 -58.71 66.50 -17.67
CA ASP A 38 -57.41 67.09 -18.05
C ASP A 38 -57.47 67.77 -19.44
N GLY A 39 -58.03 67.09 -20.45
CA GLY A 39 -58.13 67.51 -21.85
C GLY A 39 -57.64 66.50 -22.89
N LEU A 40 -57.11 65.35 -22.50
CA LEU A 40 -56.82 64.17 -23.31
C LEU A 40 -58.04 63.22 -23.36
N VAL A 41 -57.82 61.97 -23.79
CA VAL A 41 -58.84 60.94 -23.96
C VAL A 41 -58.22 59.56 -23.75
N ALA A 42 -59.00 58.58 -23.26
CA ALA A 42 -58.63 57.19 -22.92
C ALA A 42 -58.01 56.27 -24.01
N ALA A 43 -57.35 56.84 -25.02
CA ALA A 43 -56.53 56.17 -26.02
C ALA A 43 -55.18 56.87 -26.26
N ASP A 44 -55.03 58.10 -25.75
CA ASP A 44 -53.83 58.94 -25.74
C ASP A 44 -53.43 59.29 -24.28
N ASP A 45 -53.97 58.54 -23.29
CA ASP A 45 -53.82 58.65 -21.83
C ASP A 45 -53.97 57.22 -21.25
N CYS A 46 -53.18 56.89 -20.22
CA CYS A 46 -53.04 55.55 -19.65
C CYS A 46 -53.85 55.29 -18.35
N ASP A 47 -54.40 56.31 -17.67
CA ASP A 47 -55.44 56.13 -16.63
C ASP A 47 -56.44 57.31 -16.61
N ASP A 48 -57.48 57.20 -17.45
CA ASP A 48 -58.69 58.05 -17.67
C ASP A 48 -59.54 58.29 -16.40
N GLY A 49 -58.88 58.58 -15.29
CA GLY A 49 -59.39 58.60 -13.92
C GLY A 49 -58.53 59.37 -12.91
N ASP A 50 -57.26 59.69 -13.20
CA ASP A 50 -56.43 60.59 -12.40
C ASP A 50 -55.77 61.72 -13.26
N PRO A 51 -56.22 63.00 -13.13
CA PRO A 51 -55.85 64.12 -14.00
C PRO A 51 -54.44 64.69 -13.71
N ALA A 52 -53.50 63.79 -13.49
CA ALA A 52 -52.06 64.02 -13.39
C ALA A 52 -51.27 63.19 -14.44
N VAL A 53 -51.89 62.14 -15.00
CA VAL A 53 -51.34 61.25 -16.03
C VAL A 53 -51.63 61.78 -17.44
N GLY A 54 -50.88 61.36 -18.46
CA GLY A 54 -50.89 61.89 -19.84
C GLY A 54 -50.03 63.16 -20.06
N GLY A 55 -49.03 63.41 -19.21
CA GLY A 55 -48.29 64.68 -19.11
C GLY A 55 -47.05 64.85 -20.01
N GLU A 56 -46.05 65.54 -19.45
CA GLU A 56 -44.61 65.38 -19.75
C GLU A 56 -44.00 64.84 -18.44
N GLU A 57 -43.09 63.86 -18.50
CA GLU A 57 -42.62 63.12 -17.30
C GLU A 57 -42.11 64.00 -16.14
N LEU A 58 -42.35 63.57 -14.88
CA LEU A 58 -42.00 64.31 -13.65
C LEU A 58 -41.00 63.54 -12.76
N PRO A 59 -39.68 63.67 -13.01
CA PRO A 59 -38.65 62.86 -12.36
C PRO A 59 -38.77 62.66 -10.83
N TYR A 60 -38.79 61.38 -10.46
CA TYR A 60 -38.74 60.79 -9.11
C TYR A 60 -40.03 60.97 -8.29
N ASP A 61 -41.17 60.70 -8.92
CA ASP A 61 -42.53 60.82 -8.37
C ASP A 61 -43.21 59.43 -8.21
N GLY A 62 -42.81 58.46 -9.03
CA GLY A 62 -43.15 57.02 -8.90
C GLY A 62 -44.43 56.61 -9.61
N VAL A 63 -44.76 57.30 -10.69
CA VAL A 63 -45.93 57.09 -11.56
C VAL A 63 -45.51 57.43 -12.98
N ASP A 64 -45.69 56.53 -13.94
CA ASP A 64 -45.59 56.83 -15.39
C ASP A 64 -46.56 58.00 -15.73
N ASN A 65 -46.02 59.20 -15.95
CA ASN A 65 -46.81 60.41 -16.19
C ASN A 65 -47.11 60.58 -17.69
N ASP A 66 -46.18 60.33 -18.61
CA ASP A 66 -46.34 60.59 -20.05
C ASP A 66 -46.70 59.38 -20.94
N CYS A 67 -46.92 58.21 -20.31
CA CYS A 67 -47.42 56.97 -20.91
C CYS A 67 -46.46 56.35 -21.95
N ASP A 68 -45.17 56.67 -21.87
CA ASP A 68 -44.08 56.05 -22.64
C ASP A 68 -43.08 55.42 -21.64
N PRO A 69 -43.10 54.10 -21.41
CA PRO A 69 -42.25 53.41 -20.41
C PRO A 69 -40.80 53.27 -20.91
N SER A 70 -40.21 54.40 -21.28
CA SER A 70 -38.82 54.63 -21.66
C SER A 70 -38.39 56.07 -21.30
N THR A 71 -39.05 56.66 -20.29
CA THR A 71 -38.83 58.01 -19.77
C THR A 71 -38.44 57.99 -18.28
N PRO A 72 -37.83 59.07 -17.73
CA PRO A 72 -36.88 58.96 -16.60
C PRO A 72 -37.43 58.72 -15.17
N ASP A 73 -38.58 58.05 -15.01
CA ASP A 73 -38.98 57.43 -13.73
C ASP A 73 -38.73 55.91 -13.70
N ASP A 74 -38.54 55.27 -14.87
CA ASP A 74 -38.20 53.84 -15.04
C ASP A 74 -36.75 53.59 -15.55
N ASP A 75 -35.97 54.66 -15.78
CA ASP A 75 -34.53 54.71 -16.15
C ASP A 75 -33.86 55.78 -15.25
N LEU A 76 -33.37 55.35 -14.08
CA LEU A 76 -32.97 56.24 -12.97
C LEU A 76 -31.51 56.72 -13.06
N ASP A 77 -30.61 55.96 -13.68
CA ASP A 77 -29.21 56.36 -13.87
C ASP A 77 -28.89 56.95 -15.28
N GLY A 78 -29.66 56.59 -16.32
CA GLY A 78 -29.55 57.13 -17.67
C GLY A 78 -28.67 56.34 -18.65
N ASP A 79 -28.44 55.04 -18.43
CA ASP A 79 -27.83 54.11 -19.41
C ASP A 79 -28.71 53.93 -20.67
N GLY A 80 -30.03 53.76 -20.49
CA GLY A 80 -31.03 53.57 -21.55
C GLY A 80 -31.73 52.20 -21.59
N LEU A 81 -31.53 51.36 -20.57
CA LEU A 81 -32.40 50.24 -20.17
C LEU A 81 -33.53 50.75 -19.25
N VAL A 82 -34.26 49.84 -18.60
CA VAL A 82 -35.31 50.17 -17.63
C VAL A 82 -35.29 49.17 -16.47
N ALA A 83 -35.77 49.57 -15.29
CA ALA A 83 -35.80 48.82 -14.02
C ALA A 83 -36.55 47.45 -14.01
N ALA A 84 -36.93 46.93 -15.18
CA ALA A 84 -37.51 45.59 -15.39
C ALA A 84 -36.64 44.69 -16.29
N ASP A 85 -35.70 45.27 -17.04
CA ASP A 85 -34.70 44.61 -17.89
C ASP A 85 -33.25 44.89 -17.37
N ASP A 86 -33.10 45.64 -16.27
CA ASP A 86 -31.88 45.94 -15.53
C ASP A 86 -32.05 45.52 -14.04
N CYS A 87 -30.98 45.02 -13.41
CA CYS A 87 -30.96 44.50 -12.05
C CYS A 87 -30.48 45.50 -10.97
N ASP A 88 -29.79 46.60 -11.31
CA ASP A 88 -29.62 47.76 -10.41
C ASP A 88 -29.60 49.10 -11.18
N ASP A 89 -30.81 49.53 -11.56
CA ASP A 89 -31.23 50.85 -12.11
C ASP A 89 -30.68 52.11 -11.37
N GLY A 90 -29.87 51.91 -10.32
CA GLY A 90 -29.06 52.94 -9.67
C GLY A 90 -27.62 53.09 -10.16
N ASP A 91 -27.06 52.18 -10.97
CA ASP A 91 -25.69 52.25 -11.49
C ASP A 91 -25.53 51.82 -12.97
N SER A 92 -25.31 52.83 -13.81
CA SER A 92 -25.19 52.87 -15.29
C SER A 92 -24.07 52.01 -15.94
N THR A 93 -23.67 50.93 -15.29
CA THR A 93 -22.76 49.88 -15.77
C THR A 93 -23.39 48.48 -15.71
N VAL A 94 -24.59 48.32 -15.14
CA VAL A 94 -25.35 47.07 -15.00
C VAL A 94 -26.35 46.92 -16.17
N GLY A 95 -26.95 45.73 -16.35
CA GLY A 95 -27.94 45.41 -17.40
C GLY A 95 -27.38 45.21 -18.84
N GLY A 96 -26.07 45.29 -19.01
CA GLY A 96 -25.38 45.29 -20.30
C GLY A 96 -25.12 43.91 -20.94
N ALA A 97 -23.87 43.45 -20.88
CA ALA A 97 -23.37 42.20 -21.45
C ALA A 97 -22.01 41.90 -20.81
N GLU A 98 -21.80 40.69 -20.27
CA GLU A 98 -20.82 40.47 -19.20
C GLU A 98 -19.37 40.89 -19.51
N LEU A 99 -18.68 41.46 -18.52
CA LEU A 99 -17.32 42.02 -18.61
C LEU A 99 -16.34 41.28 -17.67
N PRO A 100 -15.86 40.08 -18.04
CA PRO A 100 -15.06 39.20 -17.21
C PRO A 100 -14.01 39.86 -16.29
N TYR A 101 -14.15 39.57 -15.00
CA TYR A 101 -13.28 39.90 -13.87
C TYR A 101 -13.29 41.39 -13.45
N ASP A 102 -14.48 41.99 -13.46
CA ASP A 102 -14.78 43.39 -13.08
C ASP A 102 -15.36 43.48 -11.65
N GLY A 103 -16.10 42.45 -11.21
CA GLY A 103 -16.59 42.25 -9.85
C GLY A 103 -18.01 42.78 -9.62
N VAL A 104 -18.82 42.80 -10.67
CA VAL A 104 -20.23 43.23 -10.71
C VAL A 104 -20.92 42.36 -11.75
N ASP A 105 -22.05 41.71 -11.43
CA ASP A 105 -22.96 41.13 -12.42
C ASP A 105 -23.41 42.23 -13.40
N ASN A 106 -22.87 42.23 -14.62
CA ASN A 106 -23.13 43.24 -15.64
C ASN A 106 -24.34 42.88 -16.49
N ASP A 107 -24.70 41.60 -16.68
CA ASP A 107 -25.79 41.20 -17.61
C ASP A 107 -27.00 40.48 -17.00
N CYS A 108 -27.06 40.43 -15.68
CA CYS A 108 -28.19 39.97 -14.85
C CYS A 108 -28.51 38.48 -15.03
N ASP A 109 -27.53 37.68 -15.47
CA ASP A 109 -27.58 36.22 -15.57
C ASP A 109 -26.45 35.61 -14.71
N PRO A 110 -26.76 35.09 -13.49
CA PRO A 110 -25.78 34.54 -12.55
C PRO A 110 -25.34 33.12 -12.96
N SER A 111 -25.00 32.97 -14.24
CA SER A 111 -24.33 31.82 -14.87
C SER A 111 -23.32 32.30 -15.92
N THR A 112 -22.75 33.49 -15.66
CA THR A 112 -21.79 34.20 -16.51
C THR A 112 -20.55 34.60 -15.69
N PRO A 113 -19.39 34.89 -16.33
CA PRO A 113 -18.06 34.69 -15.70
C PRO A 113 -17.61 35.61 -14.55
N ASP A 114 -18.51 36.43 -13.98
CA ASP A 114 -18.27 37.19 -12.74
C ASP A 114 -19.09 36.64 -11.55
N ASP A 115 -20.05 35.74 -11.80
CA ASP A 115 -20.90 35.03 -10.82
C ASP A 115 -20.74 33.48 -10.88
N ASP A 116 -20.11 32.95 -11.94
CA ASP A 116 -19.63 31.56 -12.14
C ASP A 116 -18.19 31.65 -12.70
N LEU A 117 -17.23 31.85 -11.80
CA LEU A 117 -15.87 32.31 -12.14
C LEU A 117 -14.93 31.18 -12.60
N ASP A 118 -15.16 29.94 -12.17
CA ASP A 118 -14.39 28.76 -12.59
C ASP A 118 -15.07 27.90 -13.68
N GLY A 119 -16.41 27.95 -13.81
CA GLY A 119 -17.17 27.29 -14.87
C GLY A 119 -17.77 25.92 -14.53
N ASP A 120 -17.94 25.55 -13.27
CA ASP A 120 -18.68 24.35 -12.84
C ASP A 120 -20.19 24.43 -13.17
N GLY A 121 -20.80 25.62 -13.09
CA GLY A 121 -22.21 25.89 -13.40
C GLY A 121 -23.14 26.05 -12.18
N LEU A 122 -22.59 26.18 -10.97
CA LEU A 122 -23.19 26.83 -9.81
C LEU A 122 -22.97 28.35 -9.90
N ALA A 123 -23.30 29.07 -8.82
CA ALA A 123 -23.09 30.51 -8.73
C ALA A 123 -22.53 30.87 -7.35
N ALA A 124 -21.73 31.93 -7.25
CA ALA A 124 -20.96 32.40 -6.08
C ALA A 124 -21.76 32.71 -4.78
N ALA A 125 -23.05 32.38 -4.73
CA ALA A 125 -23.93 32.46 -3.55
C ALA A 125 -24.49 31.09 -3.09
N ASP A 126 -24.45 30.08 -3.96
CA ASP A 126 -24.77 28.67 -3.66
C ASP A 126 -23.49 27.79 -3.66
N ASP A 127 -22.38 28.26 -4.26
CA ASP A 127 -21.00 27.76 -4.08
C ASP A 127 -20.27 28.54 -2.97
N CYS A 128 -19.34 27.88 -2.25
CA CYS A 128 -18.57 28.42 -1.15
C CYS A 128 -17.11 28.81 -1.47
N ASP A 129 -16.52 28.42 -2.61
CA ASP A 129 -15.30 29.06 -3.16
C ASP A 129 -15.25 29.00 -4.70
N ASP A 130 -16.03 29.89 -5.33
CA ASP A 130 -16.17 30.24 -6.77
C ASP A 130 -14.86 30.42 -7.59
N GLY A 131 -13.69 30.25 -6.95
CA GLY A 131 -12.40 30.10 -7.61
C GLY A 131 -11.95 28.66 -7.89
N ASP A 132 -12.68 27.63 -7.44
CA ASP A 132 -12.32 26.22 -7.56
C ASP A 132 -13.52 25.29 -7.86
N SER A 133 -13.60 24.87 -9.12
CA SER A 133 -14.63 24.00 -9.75
C SER A 133 -14.78 22.58 -9.17
N THR A 134 -14.33 22.36 -7.93
CA THR A 134 -14.46 21.14 -7.14
C THR A 134 -15.30 21.34 -5.87
N VAL A 135 -15.77 22.57 -5.62
CA VAL A 135 -16.60 22.98 -4.46
C VAL A 135 -18.09 23.06 -4.87
N GLY A 136 -19.01 23.23 -3.90
CA GLY A 136 -20.46 23.36 -4.13
C GLY A 136 -21.22 22.06 -4.49
N GLY A 137 -20.53 20.92 -4.50
CA GLY A 137 -21.03 19.63 -4.96
C GLY A 137 -21.72 18.77 -3.88
N ALA A 138 -21.01 17.72 -3.45
CA ALA A 138 -21.41 16.77 -2.41
C ALA A 138 -20.15 16.12 -1.85
N GLU A 139 -20.05 16.00 -0.53
CA GLU A 139 -18.77 15.84 0.18
C GLU A 139 -17.89 14.69 -0.35
N LEU A 140 -16.61 14.98 -0.55
CA LEU A 140 -15.55 14.11 -1.02
C LEU A 140 -14.54 13.89 0.12
N PRO A 141 -14.65 12.79 0.87
CA PRO A 141 -13.79 12.59 2.04
C PRO A 141 -12.30 12.66 1.70
N TYR A 142 -11.53 13.36 2.55
CA TYR A 142 -10.07 13.38 2.61
C TYR A 142 -9.35 14.18 1.51
N ASP A 143 -10.03 15.13 0.86
CA ASP A 143 -9.37 16.13 -0.01
C ASP A 143 -8.98 17.44 0.72
N GLY A 144 -9.54 17.69 1.91
CA GLY A 144 -9.27 18.85 2.75
C GLY A 144 -10.09 20.10 2.40
N VAL A 145 -11.23 19.94 1.72
CA VAL A 145 -12.12 21.01 1.26
C VAL A 145 -13.58 20.68 1.61
N ASP A 146 -14.30 21.64 2.19
CA ASP A 146 -15.75 21.59 2.43
C ASP A 146 -16.48 21.64 1.07
N ASN A 147 -16.71 20.48 0.44
CA ASN A 147 -17.24 20.43 -0.93
C ASN A 147 -18.76 20.61 -0.97
N ASP A 148 -19.52 20.24 0.07
CA ASP A 148 -20.99 20.38 0.09
C ASP A 148 -21.53 21.63 0.79
N CYS A 149 -20.63 22.46 1.31
CA CYS A 149 -20.90 23.75 1.95
C CYS A 149 -21.83 23.66 3.19
N ASP A 150 -22.02 22.47 3.79
CA ASP A 150 -22.57 22.32 5.14
C ASP A 150 -21.41 22.25 6.16
N PRO A 151 -21.19 23.30 6.97
CA PRO A 151 -20.11 23.37 7.95
C PRO A 151 -20.38 22.49 9.21
N SER A 152 -20.96 21.31 8.99
CA SER A 152 -21.09 20.20 9.92
C SER A 152 -20.71 18.83 9.32
N THR A 153 -20.17 18.81 8.08
CA THR A 153 -19.64 17.61 7.41
C THR A 153 -18.21 17.73 6.82
N PRO A 154 -17.34 18.68 7.19
CA PRO A 154 -16.39 19.31 6.27
C PRO A 154 -14.96 18.75 6.47
N ASP A 155 -14.74 17.49 6.07
CA ASP A 155 -13.53 16.67 6.30
C ASP A 155 -13.24 16.24 7.76
N ASP A 156 -14.28 16.15 8.63
CA ASP A 156 -14.15 15.97 10.11
C ASP A 156 -14.71 14.63 10.70
N ASP A 157 -15.14 13.62 9.92
CA ASP A 157 -15.61 12.28 10.37
C ASP A 157 -14.95 11.18 9.51
N LEU A 158 -13.69 10.85 9.81
CA LEU A 158 -12.80 10.12 8.87
C LEU A 158 -13.01 8.60 8.88
N ASP A 159 -13.42 7.99 9.98
CA ASP A 159 -13.71 6.56 10.05
C ASP A 159 -15.20 6.17 9.92
N GLY A 160 -16.12 7.12 10.17
CA GLY A 160 -17.57 6.93 10.00
C GLY A 160 -18.34 6.38 11.21
N ASP A 161 -17.80 6.51 12.44
CA ASP A 161 -18.54 6.33 13.69
C ASP A 161 -19.72 7.32 13.83
N GLY A 162 -19.54 8.57 13.38
CA GLY A 162 -20.53 9.65 13.45
C GLY A 162 -20.36 10.67 14.59
N LEU A 163 -19.18 10.70 15.22
CA LEU A 163 -18.62 11.84 15.95
C LEU A 163 -17.89 12.79 14.97
N VAL A 164 -17.02 13.66 15.49
CA VAL A 164 -16.14 14.52 14.68
C VAL A 164 -14.78 14.67 15.35
N ALA A 165 -13.72 14.97 14.60
CA ALA A 165 -12.31 15.17 15.03
C ALA A 165 -12.02 16.21 16.16
N ALA A 166 -13.05 16.76 16.80
CA ALA A 166 -12.98 17.63 17.98
C ALA A 166 -13.66 17.03 19.23
N ASP A 167 -14.53 16.04 19.05
CA ASP A 167 -15.10 15.17 20.10
C ASP A 167 -14.49 13.74 20.04
N ASP A 168 -13.84 13.36 18.92
CA ASP A 168 -12.92 12.24 18.75
C ASP A 168 -11.45 12.72 18.81
N CYS A 169 -10.52 11.86 19.22
CA CYS A 169 -9.09 12.12 19.38
C CYS A 169 -8.17 11.33 18.43
N ASP A 170 -8.65 10.27 17.76
CA ASP A 170 -7.97 9.62 16.62
C ASP A 170 -9.02 9.14 15.60
N ASP A 171 -9.69 10.12 15.00
CA ASP A 171 -10.68 10.12 13.91
C ASP A 171 -10.36 9.20 12.69
N GLY A 172 -9.21 8.52 12.70
CA GLY A 172 -8.84 7.46 11.77
C GLY A 172 -9.15 6.01 12.23
N ASP A 173 -9.67 5.78 13.43
CA ASP A 173 -10.05 4.45 13.94
C ASP A 173 -11.37 4.45 14.73
N SER A 174 -12.42 3.90 14.11
CA SER A 174 -13.82 3.75 14.59
C SER A 174 -14.03 2.94 15.89
N ALA A 175 -12.97 2.72 16.65
CA ALA A 175 -12.97 2.26 18.04
C ALA A 175 -12.74 3.42 19.05
N VAL A 176 -12.39 4.63 18.59
CA VAL A 176 -12.09 5.83 19.39
C VAL A 176 -13.35 6.73 19.48
N GLY A 177 -13.27 7.84 20.23
CA GLY A 177 -14.39 8.77 20.51
C GLY A 177 -15.52 8.21 21.39
N GLY A 178 -15.50 6.91 21.69
CA GLY A 178 -16.61 6.16 22.27
C GLY A 178 -16.67 6.16 23.80
N ALA A 179 -16.27 5.04 24.40
CA ALA A 179 -16.23 4.80 25.85
C ALA A 179 -15.30 3.61 26.11
N GLU A 180 -14.38 3.75 27.07
CA GLU A 180 -13.19 2.89 27.22
C GLU A 180 -13.47 1.36 27.19
N LEU A 181 -12.64 0.64 26.45
CA LEU A 181 -12.69 -0.80 26.21
C LEU A 181 -11.44 -1.49 26.80
N PRO A 182 -11.51 -2.00 28.05
CA PRO A 182 -10.31 -2.43 28.77
C PRO A 182 -9.49 -3.53 28.06
N TYR A 183 -8.18 -3.28 27.99
CA TYR A 183 -7.11 -4.15 27.51
C TYR A 183 -7.07 -4.37 25.99
N ASP A 184 -7.31 -3.32 25.20
CA ASP A 184 -7.09 -3.33 23.74
C ASP A 184 -5.91 -2.47 23.25
N GLY A 185 -5.38 -1.59 24.10
CA GLY A 185 -4.19 -0.76 23.83
C GLY A 185 -4.48 0.61 23.23
N VAL A 186 -5.73 1.07 23.23
CA VAL A 186 -6.19 2.34 22.66
C VAL A 186 -6.98 3.15 23.69
N ASP A 187 -6.68 4.44 23.80
CA ASP A 187 -7.48 5.45 24.54
C ASP A 187 -8.76 5.69 23.72
N ASN A 188 -9.86 5.01 24.07
CA ASN A 188 -11.10 5.02 23.29
C ASN A 188 -12.02 6.19 23.67
N ASP A 189 -11.94 6.71 24.89
CA ASP A 189 -12.84 7.77 25.39
C ASP A 189 -12.24 9.19 25.46
N CYS A 190 -10.98 9.32 25.04
CA CYS A 190 -10.29 10.58 24.78
C CYS A 190 -10.07 11.47 26.01
N ASP A 191 -10.25 10.93 27.24
CA ASP A 191 -9.72 11.53 28.46
C ASP A 191 -8.37 10.87 28.79
N PRO A 192 -7.22 11.56 28.61
CA PRO A 192 -5.89 11.01 28.91
C PRO A 192 -5.60 10.91 30.43
N SER A 193 -6.65 10.68 31.23
CA SER A 193 -6.60 10.20 32.61
C SER A 193 -7.29 8.84 32.82
N THR A 194 -7.85 8.22 31.78
CA THR A 194 -8.43 6.85 31.75
C THR A 194 -7.77 5.81 30.80
N PRO A 195 -6.55 5.98 30.21
CA PRO A 195 -6.10 5.16 29.09
C PRO A 195 -5.64 3.73 29.47
N ASP A 196 -6.40 2.70 29.06
CA ASP A 196 -6.16 1.22 29.05
C ASP A 196 -5.65 0.50 30.34
N ASP A 197 -5.12 1.25 31.32
CA ASP A 197 -4.44 0.78 32.55
C ASP A 197 -5.19 1.19 33.85
N ASP A 198 -6.47 1.61 33.79
CA ASP A 198 -7.35 1.90 34.95
C ASP A 198 -8.70 1.15 34.77
N LEU A 199 -8.74 -0.14 35.12
CA LEU A 199 -9.90 -1.02 34.87
C LEU A 199 -11.11 -0.71 35.78
N ASP A 200 -10.93 -0.04 36.92
CA ASP A 200 -11.99 0.18 37.91
C ASP A 200 -12.50 1.64 38.03
N GLY A 201 -11.72 2.62 37.56
CA GLY A 201 -12.10 4.03 37.42
C GLY A 201 -11.82 4.91 38.64
N ASP A 202 -10.74 4.64 39.39
CA ASP A 202 -10.25 5.48 40.49
C ASP A 202 -9.58 6.79 40.00
N GLY A 203 -8.84 6.73 38.90
CA GLY A 203 -7.96 7.78 38.39
C GLY A 203 -6.47 7.54 38.65
N LEU A 204 -6.07 6.27 38.80
CA LEU A 204 -4.70 5.78 38.95
C LEU A 204 -4.46 4.63 37.96
N VAL A 205 -3.23 4.49 37.47
CA VAL A 205 -2.88 3.46 36.49
C VAL A 205 -2.21 2.26 37.16
N ALA A 206 -2.35 1.05 36.61
CA ALA A 206 -1.82 -0.25 37.09
C ALA A 206 -0.28 -0.37 37.24
N ALA A 207 0.45 0.74 37.12
CA ALA A 207 1.88 0.88 37.45
C ALA A 207 2.13 1.65 38.77
N ASP A 208 1.15 2.44 39.22
CA ASP A 208 1.08 3.15 40.50
C ASP A 208 -0.04 2.56 41.42
N ASP A 209 -1.03 1.86 40.86
CA ASP A 209 -1.98 0.97 41.56
C ASP A 209 -1.46 -0.49 41.61
N CYS A 210 -1.84 -1.25 42.64
CA CYS A 210 -1.42 -2.62 42.91
C CYS A 210 -2.54 -3.69 42.80
N ASP A 211 -3.82 -3.32 42.68
CA ASP A 211 -4.90 -4.23 42.26
C ASP A 211 -6.01 -3.45 41.51
N ASP A 212 -5.66 -3.03 40.28
CA ASP A 212 -6.43 -2.46 39.14
C ASP A 212 -7.89 -2.98 38.93
N GLY A 213 -8.35 -3.97 39.70
CA GLY A 213 -9.72 -4.47 39.71
C GLY A 213 -10.61 -4.06 40.89
N ASP A 214 -10.14 -3.23 41.84
CA ASP A 214 -10.92 -2.74 42.98
C ASP A 214 -10.62 -1.26 43.32
N SER A 215 -11.58 -0.37 43.00
CA SER A 215 -11.54 1.10 43.11
C SER A 215 -11.51 1.65 44.56
N THR A 216 -10.79 0.95 45.43
CA THR A 216 -10.46 1.29 46.81
C THR A 216 -8.96 1.10 47.10
N VAL A 217 -8.17 0.66 46.11
CA VAL A 217 -6.71 0.50 46.14
C VAL A 217 -6.02 1.76 45.57
N GLY A 218 -4.69 1.80 45.50
CA GLY A 218 -3.87 2.88 44.92
C GLY A 218 -3.83 4.23 45.70
N GLY A 219 -4.87 4.55 46.46
CA GLY A 219 -5.09 5.85 47.10
C GLY A 219 -4.16 6.21 48.29
N ALA A 220 -4.64 5.97 49.51
CA ALA A 220 -3.99 6.38 50.76
C ALA A 220 -4.58 5.59 51.94
N GLU A 221 -3.74 4.86 52.68
CA GLU A 221 -4.15 3.75 53.56
C GLU A 221 -5.34 4.04 54.50
N LEU A 222 -6.30 3.09 54.60
CA LEU A 222 -7.59 3.21 55.30
C LEU A 222 -7.72 2.24 56.51
N PRO A 223 -7.12 2.58 57.67
CA PRO A 223 -6.96 1.68 58.81
C PRO A 223 -8.13 0.75 59.17
N TYR A 224 -7.82 -0.55 59.06
CA TYR A 224 -8.49 -1.76 59.49
C TYR A 224 -9.68 -2.21 58.61
N ASP A 225 -9.53 -2.20 57.29
CA ASP A 225 -10.47 -2.88 56.38
C ASP A 225 -9.92 -4.12 55.65
N GLY A 226 -8.60 -4.30 55.63
CA GLY A 226 -7.91 -5.55 55.28
C GLY A 226 -7.52 -5.66 53.80
N VAL A 227 -7.22 -4.52 53.18
CA VAL A 227 -6.71 -4.36 51.82
C VAL A 227 -5.58 -3.32 51.89
N ASP A 228 -4.43 -3.59 51.27
CA ASP A 228 -3.36 -2.59 51.08
C ASP A 228 -3.88 -1.53 50.11
N ASN A 229 -4.22 -0.32 50.60
CA ASN A 229 -4.81 0.74 49.78
C ASN A 229 -3.81 1.77 49.26
N ASP A 230 -2.54 1.74 49.65
CA ASP A 230 -1.53 2.69 49.14
C ASP A 230 -0.24 2.07 48.59
N CYS A 231 -0.25 0.74 48.41
CA CYS A 231 0.72 -0.06 47.66
C CYS A 231 2.17 0.03 48.20
N ASP A 232 2.33 0.50 49.44
CA ASP A 232 3.53 0.43 50.25
C ASP A 232 3.25 -0.55 51.41
N PRO A 233 3.69 -1.82 51.33
CA PRO A 233 3.46 -2.84 52.38
C PRO A 233 4.35 -2.60 53.62
N SER A 234 4.34 -1.37 54.11
CA SER A 234 4.82 -0.88 55.40
C SER A 234 3.86 0.17 56.01
N THR A 235 2.63 0.26 55.49
CA THR A 235 1.55 1.15 55.97
C THR A 235 0.48 0.39 56.79
N PRO A 236 -0.41 1.10 57.54
CA PRO A 236 -1.05 0.55 58.75
C PRO A 236 -2.05 -0.63 58.68
N ASP A 237 -2.34 -1.23 57.53
CA ASP A 237 -3.17 -2.46 57.47
C ASP A 237 -2.35 -3.76 57.53
N ASP A 238 -1.03 -3.67 57.33
CA ASP A 238 -0.07 -4.79 57.48
C ASP A 238 0.90 -4.59 58.68
N ASP A 239 0.74 -3.50 59.47
CA ASP A 239 1.36 -3.21 60.80
C ASP A 239 0.29 -2.54 61.70
N LEU A 240 -0.53 -3.37 62.38
CA LEU A 240 -1.76 -2.92 63.07
C LEU A 240 -1.51 -2.01 64.29
N ASP A 241 -0.29 -2.00 64.85
CA ASP A 241 0.03 -1.32 66.11
C ASP A 241 1.15 -0.27 66.04
N GLY A 242 1.94 -0.26 64.96
CA GLY A 242 2.93 0.76 64.63
C GLY A 242 4.32 0.52 65.20
N ASP A 243 4.76 -0.74 65.25
CA ASP A 243 6.12 -1.16 65.63
C ASP A 243 7.14 -0.90 64.52
N GLY A 244 6.76 -1.15 63.26
CA GLY A 244 7.64 -1.15 62.08
C GLY A 244 8.06 -2.55 61.60
N LEU A 245 7.32 -3.58 62.02
CA LEU A 245 7.36 -4.94 61.48
C LEU A 245 5.96 -5.29 60.93
N VAL A 246 5.90 -6.20 59.96
CA VAL A 246 4.63 -6.58 59.32
C VAL A 246 4.12 -7.92 59.83
N ALA A 247 2.81 -8.17 59.71
CA ALA A 247 2.11 -9.38 60.17
C ALA A 247 2.81 -10.72 59.81
N ALA A 248 3.49 -10.79 58.67
CA ALA A 248 4.24 -11.97 58.21
C ALA A 248 5.56 -12.24 58.98
N ALA A 249 5.99 -11.31 59.82
CA ALA A 249 7.23 -11.34 60.61
C ALA A 249 7.04 -11.11 62.13
N ASP A 250 5.86 -10.63 62.56
CA ASP A 250 5.61 -10.19 63.95
C ASP A 250 4.83 -11.18 64.84
N CYS A 251 4.16 -12.17 64.25
CA CYS A 251 3.38 -13.24 64.90
C CYS A 251 2.06 -12.87 65.62
N ASP A 252 1.91 -11.70 66.25
CA ASP A 252 0.62 -11.19 66.76
C ASP A 252 0.57 -9.67 66.61
N ASP A 253 0.47 -9.25 65.34
CA ASP A 253 0.43 -7.92 64.68
C ASP A 253 -0.33 -6.77 65.39
N GLY A 254 -0.95 -7.02 66.54
CA GLY A 254 -1.64 -6.03 67.37
C GLY A 254 -1.11 -5.86 68.82
N ASP A 255 0.12 -6.31 69.14
CA ASP A 255 0.79 -6.02 70.42
C ASP A 255 2.32 -5.74 70.31
N SER A 256 2.67 -4.54 69.79
CA SER A 256 3.90 -3.68 69.74
C SER A 256 5.12 -4.01 70.65
N THR A 257 5.36 -5.28 70.92
CA THR A 257 6.30 -5.83 71.89
C THR A 257 6.84 -7.20 71.53
N VAL A 258 6.31 -7.84 70.47
CA VAL A 258 6.83 -9.08 69.85
C VAL A 258 7.73 -8.74 68.64
N GLY A 259 7.88 -9.63 67.66
CA GLY A 259 8.71 -9.43 66.44
C GLY A 259 10.23 -9.26 66.65
N GLY A 260 10.75 -9.33 67.88
CA GLY A 260 12.10 -8.91 68.25
C GLY A 260 12.84 -9.88 69.17
N ALA A 261 14.17 -10.02 68.94
CA ALA A 261 15.06 -10.99 69.59
C ALA A 261 14.79 -11.26 71.10
N GLU A 262 14.65 -12.53 71.47
CA GLU A 262 13.90 -12.97 72.66
C GLU A 262 14.35 -12.38 74.02
N LEU A 263 13.36 -12.16 74.89
CA LEU A 263 13.51 -11.67 76.26
C LEU A 263 13.21 -12.78 77.30
N PRO A 264 14.23 -13.34 78.01
CA PRO A 264 14.00 -14.44 78.93
C PRO A 264 13.11 -14.11 80.15
N TYR A 265 12.18 -15.02 80.45
CA TYR A 265 11.34 -15.08 81.66
C TYR A 265 10.19 -14.05 81.81
N ASP A 266 9.65 -13.47 80.73
CA ASP A 266 8.36 -12.75 80.79
C ASP A 266 7.13 -13.60 80.44
N GLY A 267 7.32 -14.63 79.60
CA GLY A 267 6.30 -15.62 79.25
C GLY A 267 5.53 -15.30 77.97
N VAL A 268 6.17 -14.57 77.04
CA VAL A 268 5.73 -14.33 75.68
C VAL A 268 6.80 -14.88 74.72
N ASP A 269 6.39 -15.45 73.59
CA ASP A 269 7.28 -15.79 72.47
C ASP A 269 7.53 -14.48 71.72
N ASN A 270 8.76 -13.95 71.82
CA ASN A 270 9.06 -12.58 71.41
C ASN A 270 9.72 -12.48 70.02
N ASP A 271 10.44 -13.52 69.56
CA ASP A 271 11.18 -13.52 68.27
C ASP A 271 10.69 -14.55 67.25
N CYS A 272 9.46 -15.04 67.42
CA CYS A 272 8.74 -15.91 66.50
C CYS A 272 9.33 -17.33 66.31
N ASP A 273 10.35 -17.73 67.07
CA ASP A 273 10.89 -19.09 67.04
C ASP A 273 10.34 -19.95 68.18
N SER A 274 9.27 -20.69 67.87
CA SER A 274 8.63 -21.67 68.76
C SER A 274 9.54 -22.79 69.33
N SER A 275 10.84 -22.80 69.03
CA SER A 275 11.84 -23.74 69.56
C SER A 275 12.64 -23.24 70.79
N THR A 276 12.56 -21.96 71.17
CA THR A 276 13.27 -21.40 72.34
C THR A 276 12.55 -21.35 73.73
N PRO A 277 11.26 -21.72 73.94
CA PRO A 277 10.58 -21.55 75.24
C PRO A 277 11.16 -22.26 76.50
N ASP A 278 11.83 -21.48 77.35
CA ASP A 278 11.98 -21.49 78.85
C ASP A 278 12.16 -22.79 79.70
N ASP A 279 12.03 -24.02 79.20
CA ASP A 279 11.89 -25.24 80.04
C ASP A 279 13.11 -26.19 80.06
N ASP A 280 13.78 -26.32 81.22
CA ASP A 280 14.49 -27.54 81.70
C ASP A 280 13.40 -28.50 82.21
N LEU A 281 13.17 -29.59 81.49
CA LEU A 281 11.89 -30.29 81.45
C LEU A 281 11.82 -31.51 82.38
N ASP A 282 12.93 -32.22 82.59
CA ASP A 282 12.99 -33.35 83.52
C ASP A 282 13.60 -33.03 84.91
N GLY A 283 14.43 -31.98 85.01
CA GLY A 283 15.01 -31.51 86.25
C GLY A 283 16.29 -32.22 86.73
N ASP A 284 17.06 -32.86 85.84
CA ASP A 284 18.47 -33.24 86.07
C ASP A 284 19.32 -32.04 86.56
N GLY A 285 19.26 -30.92 85.82
CA GLY A 285 20.05 -29.71 86.05
C GLY A 285 20.99 -29.30 84.91
N LEU A 286 20.93 -29.99 83.76
CA LEU A 286 21.36 -29.51 82.45
C LEU A 286 20.22 -28.73 81.75
N VAL A 287 20.33 -28.53 80.43
CA VAL A 287 19.33 -27.92 79.52
C VAL A 287 19.50 -28.55 78.14
N ALA A 288 18.47 -28.61 77.30
CA ALA A 288 18.47 -29.26 75.97
C ALA A 288 19.69 -28.97 75.06
N ALA A 289 20.31 -27.80 75.16
CA ALA A 289 21.54 -27.46 74.41
C ALA A 289 22.83 -28.14 74.94
N ALA A 290 22.72 -28.93 76.01
CA ALA A 290 23.79 -29.66 76.70
C ALA A 290 23.35 -31.04 77.23
N ASP A 291 22.08 -31.41 77.07
CA ASP A 291 21.53 -32.74 77.33
C ASP A 291 20.73 -33.19 76.09
N CYS A 292 21.13 -34.30 75.48
CA CYS A 292 20.68 -34.67 74.14
C CYS A 292 19.28 -35.33 74.11
N ASP A 293 18.64 -35.56 75.27
CA ASP A 293 17.19 -35.77 75.39
C ASP A 293 16.69 -35.24 76.76
N ASP A 294 16.27 -33.96 76.81
CA ASP A 294 15.65 -33.26 77.98
C ASP A 294 14.32 -33.91 78.46
N GLY A 295 13.97 -35.10 77.92
CA GLY A 295 12.89 -35.95 78.39
C GLY A 295 13.31 -37.15 79.26
N ASP A 296 14.60 -37.51 79.36
CA ASP A 296 15.09 -38.64 80.18
C ASP A 296 16.39 -38.32 80.95
N SER A 297 16.21 -38.07 82.26
CA SER A 297 17.22 -37.76 83.30
C SER A 297 18.29 -38.85 83.57
N THR A 298 18.66 -39.60 82.55
CA THR A 298 19.76 -40.56 82.51
C THR A 298 20.77 -40.31 81.37
N VAL A 299 20.46 -39.36 80.46
CA VAL A 299 21.35 -38.84 79.40
C VAL A 299 22.29 -37.75 79.99
N GLY A 300 23.08 -37.03 79.17
CA GLY A 300 23.95 -35.92 79.61
C GLY A 300 25.17 -36.32 80.48
N GLY A 301 25.58 -37.59 80.42
CA GLY A 301 26.40 -38.27 81.44
C GLY A 301 27.86 -38.57 81.07
N ALA A 302 28.15 -39.86 80.85
CA ALA A 302 29.47 -40.42 80.52
C ALA A 302 29.30 -41.87 79.99
N GLU A 303 29.81 -42.18 78.81
CA GLU A 303 29.33 -43.28 77.95
C GLU A 303 29.32 -44.71 78.56
N LEU A 304 28.29 -45.50 78.20
CA LEU A 304 27.95 -46.85 78.65
C LEU A 304 27.81 -47.85 77.46
N PRO A 305 28.91 -48.51 77.04
CA PRO A 305 28.88 -49.37 75.84
C PRO A 305 27.88 -50.53 75.86
N TYR A 306 27.26 -50.77 74.69
CA TYR A 306 26.33 -51.88 74.36
C TYR A 306 24.91 -51.81 74.95
N ASP A 307 24.35 -50.62 75.20
CA ASP A 307 22.90 -50.45 75.44
C ASP A 307 22.12 -49.65 74.38
N GLY A 308 22.80 -48.96 73.45
CA GLY A 308 22.20 -48.38 72.23
C GLY A 308 21.53 -47.03 72.45
N VAL A 309 22.10 -46.21 73.33
CA VAL A 309 21.76 -44.82 73.60
C VAL A 309 23.08 -44.03 73.61
N ASP A 310 23.11 -42.81 73.06
CA ASP A 310 24.22 -41.88 73.29
C ASP A 310 24.03 -41.28 74.69
N ASN A 311 24.89 -41.67 75.63
CA ASN A 311 24.76 -41.36 77.05
C ASN A 311 25.64 -40.16 77.47
N ASP A 312 26.51 -39.62 76.61
CA ASP A 312 27.33 -38.43 76.92
C ASP A 312 27.38 -37.31 75.87
N CYS A 313 26.57 -37.45 74.82
CA CYS A 313 26.34 -36.49 73.75
C CYS A 313 27.61 -36.16 72.94
N ASP A 314 28.61 -37.05 72.96
CA ASP A 314 29.81 -36.99 72.11
C ASP A 314 29.77 -38.14 71.09
N SER A 315 29.09 -37.86 69.98
CA SER A 315 28.98 -38.73 68.80
C SER A 315 30.32 -39.06 68.13
N SER A 316 31.46 -38.57 68.65
CA SER A 316 32.80 -39.06 68.30
C SER A 316 33.28 -40.26 69.13
N THR A 317 32.39 -40.88 69.93
CA THR A 317 32.65 -42.11 70.69
C THR A 317 31.84 -43.38 70.31
N PRO A 318 31.38 -43.63 69.06
CA PRO A 318 30.30 -44.59 68.78
C PRO A 318 30.57 -46.06 69.12
N ASP A 319 29.46 -46.79 69.31
CA ASP A 319 29.42 -48.25 69.48
C ASP A 319 29.32 -49.01 68.12
N ASP A 320 29.15 -48.26 67.01
CA ASP A 320 28.72 -48.72 65.68
C ASP A 320 29.65 -48.24 64.51
N ASP A 321 30.97 -48.41 64.68
CA ASP A 321 32.00 -48.45 63.61
C ASP A 321 32.47 -49.91 63.50
N LEU A 322 32.07 -50.63 62.44
CA LEU A 322 32.23 -52.09 62.38
C LEU A 322 33.55 -52.55 61.75
N ASP A 323 34.15 -51.78 60.85
CA ASP A 323 35.39 -52.16 60.14
C ASP A 323 36.63 -51.31 60.43
N GLY A 324 36.46 -50.09 60.96
CA GLY A 324 37.53 -49.22 61.45
C GLY A 324 38.07 -48.19 60.46
N ASP A 325 37.29 -47.79 59.45
CA ASP A 325 37.57 -46.64 58.57
C ASP A 325 37.52 -45.29 59.35
N GLY A 326 36.54 -45.13 60.24
CA GLY A 326 36.34 -43.95 61.09
C GLY A 326 34.98 -43.26 60.97
N LEU A 327 34.10 -43.74 60.08
CA LEU A 327 32.71 -43.34 59.93
C LEU A 327 31.76 -44.33 60.65
N VAL A 328 30.46 -44.10 60.57
CA VAL A 328 29.42 -44.93 61.22
C VAL A 328 28.40 -45.42 60.20
N ALA A 329 27.72 -46.54 60.50
CA ALA A 329 26.72 -47.20 59.65
C ALA A 329 25.46 -46.38 59.25
N ALA A 330 25.43 -45.08 59.55
CA ALA A 330 24.43 -44.11 59.07
C ALA A 330 24.97 -43.13 58.02
N ASP A 331 26.28 -42.87 58.04
CA ASP A 331 26.99 -41.98 57.11
C ASP A 331 27.84 -42.77 56.09
N ASP A 332 28.22 -44.01 56.41
CA ASP A 332 28.84 -44.98 55.50
C ASP A 332 27.77 -45.79 54.72
N CYS A 333 27.98 -45.99 53.42
CA CYS A 333 27.08 -46.76 52.56
C CYS A 333 27.37 -48.29 52.51
N ASP A 334 28.53 -48.78 52.97
CA ASP A 334 28.77 -50.21 53.27
C ASP A 334 29.83 -50.40 54.39
N ASP A 335 29.39 -50.22 55.65
CA ASP A 335 30.05 -50.49 56.97
C ASP A 335 30.57 -51.94 57.17
N GLY A 336 30.87 -52.65 56.07
CA GLY A 336 31.56 -53.93 56.03
C GLY A 336 32.82 -53.97 55.16
N ASP A 337 33.16 -52.92 54.39
CA ASP A 337 34.40 -52.84 53.60
C ASP A 337 34.99 -51.41 53.52
N SER A 338 35.94 -51.12 54.42
CA SER A 338 36.73 -49.90 54.70
C SER A 338 37.49 -49.23 53.51
N ALA A 339 36.87 -49.22 52.34
CA ALA A 339 37.31 -48.70 51.06
C ALA A 339 36.14 -48.12 50.25
N VAL A 340 34.91 -48.25 50.75
CA VAL A 340 33.67 -47.60 50.30
C VAL A 340 33.22 -46.70 51.44
N SER A 341 33.25 -45.38 51.28
CA SER A 341 32.75 -44.39 52.26
C SER A 341 32.81 -42.96 51.68
N PRO A 342 32.05 -41.97 52.17
CA PRO A 342 32.02 -40.61 51.59
C PRO A 342 33.35 -39.82 51.52
N ASP A 343 34.39 -40.26 52.24
CA ASP A 343 35.74 -39.66 52.22
C ASP A 343 36.70 -40.42 51.24
N ALA A 344 36.18 -41.40 50.50
CA ALA A 344 36.90 -42.16 49.48
C ALA A 344 37.10 -41.36 48.17
N VAL A 345 37.44 -42.07 47.08
CA VAL A 345 37.56 -41.50 45.74
C VAL A 345 37.07 -42.55 44.75
N GLU A 346 36.03 -42.24 43.99
CA GLU A 346 35.40 -43.14 43.03
C GLU A 346 36.39 -43.83 42.06
N ILE A 347 36.24 -45.14 41.89
CA ILE A 347 37.13 -46.00 41.09
C ILE A 347 36.39 -46.47 39.82
N THR A 348 36.08 -45.51 38.95
CA THR A 348 35.54 -45.66 37.57
C THR A 348 35.65 -47.07 36.95
N TYR A 349 34.51 -47.63 36.56
CA TYR A 349 34.33 -48.96 35.93
C TYR A 349 34.70 -50.19 36.78
N ASP A 350 34.78 -50.04 38.11
CA ASP A 350 34.86 -51.15 39.07
C ASP A 350 33.47 -51.82 39.29
N GLY A 351 32.40 -51.02 39.30
CA GLY A 351 31.01 -51.45 39.45
C GLY A 351 30.48 -51.42 40.88
N VAL A 352 31.15 -50.67 41.76
CA VAL A 352 30.75 -50.31 43.12
C VAL A 352 30.88 -48.80 43.25
N ASP A 353 29.83 -48.12 43.69
CA ASP A 353 29.84 -46.73 44.15
C ASP A 353 30.76 -46.65 45.38
N ASN A 354 31.92 -45.98 45.28
CA ASN A 354 32.93 -45.99 46.33
C ASN A 354 32.91 -44.75 47.23
N ASP A 355 32.56 -43.57 46.70
CA ASP A 355 32.43 -42.34 47.49
C ASP A 355 30.98 -42.01 47.91
N CYS A 356 30.07 -42.97 47.78
CA CYS A 356 28.69 -42.94 48.27
C CYS A 356 27.85 -41.77 47.71
N ASP A 357 28.31 -41.12 46.63
CA ASP A 357 27.62 -40.02 45.97
C ASP A 357 26.91 -40.54 44.71
N PRO A 358 25.57 -40.61 44.68
CA PRO A 358 24.83 -41.09 43.51
C PRO A 358 24.94 -40.17 42.28
N SER A 359 25.73 -39.09 42.33
CA SER A 359 26.10 -38.24 41.18
C SER A 359 27.51 -38.51 40.61
N THR A 360 28.34 -39.35 41.23
CA THR A 360 29.65 -39.81 40.69
C THR A 360 29.56 -41.16 39.93
N ALA A 361 28.36 -41.74 39.87
CA ALA A 361 28.12 -43.17 39.62
C ALA A 361 28.28 -43.68 38.16
N ASP A 362 29.51 -43.84 37.70
CA ASP A 362 29.94 -44.69 36.56
C ASP A 362 29.41 -44.34 35.14
N ASP A 363 28.73 -43.19 34.93
CA ASP A 363 28.29 -42.73 33.59
C ASP A 363 28.43 -41.23 33.22
N ASP A 364 29.22 -40.45 33.98
CA ASP A 364 29.84 -39.16 33.56
C ASP A 364 31.38 -39.26 33.67
N LEU A 365 32.07 -39.36 32.53
CA LEU A 365 33.53 -39.55 32.42
C LEU A 365 34.33 -38.24 32.36
N ASP A 366 33.69 -37.07 32.22
CA ASP A 366 34.40 -35.79 32.06
C ASP A 366 34.03 -34.68 33.05
N GLY A 367 32.89 -34.80 33.73
CA GLY A 367 32.49 -34.05 34.92
C GLY A 367 31.76 -32.75 34.63
N ASP A 368 30.95 -32.68 33.56
CA ASP A 368 30.09 -31.53 33.27
C ASP A 368 28.65 -31.66 33.80
N GLY A 369 28.26 -32.84 34.29
CA GLY A 369 26.99 -33.10 34.96
C GLY A 369 25.88 -33.67 34.07
N PHE A 370 26.20 -34.08 32.84
CA PHE A 370 25.29 -34.80 31.94
C PHE A 370 25.86 -36.18 31.57
N ALA A 371 25.03 -37.22 31.68
CA ALA A 371 25.41 -38.56 31.24
C ALA A 371 25.39 -38.68 29.70
N VAL A 372 26.16 -39.62 29.15
CA VAL A 372 26.37 -39.90 27.71
C VAL A 372 25.10 -40.02 26.82
N ALA A 373 23.92 -40.14 27.43
CA ALA A 373 22.63 -40.20 26.74
C ALA A 373 22.02 -38.82 26.44
N ASP A 374 22.44 -37.77 27.14
CA ASP A 374 21.83 -36.44 27.14
C ASP A 374 22.73 -35.36 26.50
N ASP A 375 24.06 -35.55 26.44
CA ASP A 375 25.05 -34.57 25.95
C ASP A 375 25.64 -34.86 24.54
N CYS A 376 25.72 -36.14 24.16
CA CYS A 376 26.35 -36.73 22.96
C CYS A 376 27.89 -37.02 22.96
N ASP A 377 28.75 -36.57 23.89
CA ASP A 377 30.22 -36.85 23.95
C ASP A 377 30.87 -36.76 25.36
N ASP A 378 30.54 -37.73 26.22
CA ASP A 378 31.15 -38.23 27.49
C ASP A 378 32.70 -38.41 27.50
N THR A 379 33.47 -37.49 26.91
CA THR A 379 34.94 -37.46 26.97
C THR A 379 35.54 -36.04 26.95
N ASN A 380 34.70 -35.01 27.03
CA ASN A 380 35.02 -33.60 26.82
C ASN A 380 34.03 -32.71 27.60
N PRO A 381 34.44 -32.06 28.72
CA PRO A 381 33.55 -31.25 29.58
C PRO A 381 33.24 -29.85 29.02
N LEU A 382 33.11 -29.83 27.69
CA LEU A 382 32.72 -28.76 26.78
C LEU A 382 32.04 -29.41 25.54
N GLY A 383 31.40 -30.57 25.67
CA GLY A 383 30.78 -31.36 24.58
C GLY A 383 29.79 -30.53 23.79
N TRP A 384 28.93 -29.81 24.52
CA TRP A 384 28.01 -28.77 24.06
C TRP A 384 28.62 -27.78 23.05
N LEU A 385 29.92 -27.48 23.10
CA LEU A 385 30.56 -26.40 22.34
C LEU A 385 31.30 -26.85 21.07
N ALA A 386 31.13 -28.11 20.62
CA ALA A 386 32.01 -28.71 19.61
C ALA A 386 31.39 -29.03 18.22
N LEU A 387 30.07 -28.88 18.00
CA LEU A 387 29.44 -28.61 16.68
C LEU A 387 27.91 -28.41 16.81
N ASP A 388 27.46 -27.15 16.82
CA ASP A 388 26.04 -26.75 16.80
C ASP A 388 25.28 -27.11 15.49
N THR A 389 25.89 -27.83 14.54
CA THR A 389 25.43 -27.82 13.13
C THR A 389 25.90 -29.05 12.34
N TYR A 390 24.91 -29.81 11.83
CA TYR A 390 25.12 -30.97 10.97
C TYR A 390 25.83 -30.56 9.67
N SER A 391 27.14 -30.78 9.60
CA SER A 391 28.05 -30.19 8.59
C SER A 391 27.92 -30.67 7.11
N GLY A 392 26.73 -31.12 6.69
CA GLY A 392 26.44 -31.52 5.31
C GLY A 392 24.93 -31.61 5.00
N ASP A 393 24.59 -32.30 3.92
CA ASP A 393 23.24 -32.27 3.33
C ASP A 393 22.33 -33.37 3.91
N LEU A 394 21.14 -32.99 4.41
CA LEU A 394 20.16 -33.90 4.98
C LEU A 394 19.11 -34.30 3.93
N GLY A 395 19.37 -35.38 3.20
CA GLY A 395 18.41 -35.94 2.25
C GLY A 395 17.23 -36.68 2.91
N ALA A 396 16.06 -36.68 2.24
CA ALA A 396 14.77 -37.24 2.66
C ALA A 396 14.70 -38.72 3.10
N SER A 397 15.82 -39.43 3.09
CA SER A 397 15.93 -40.80 3.64
C SER A 397 16.41 -40.84 5.10
N PHE A 398 16.81 -39.69 5.65
CA PHE A 398 17.38 -39.55 7.00
C PHE A 398 16.55 -38.66 7.94
N THR A 399 15.61 -37.89 7.40
CA THR A 399 14.74 -36.95 8.16
C THR A 399 13.93 -37.62 9.26
N SER A 400 13.59 -38.90 9.14
CA SER A 400 12.87 -39.66 10.18
C SER A 400 13.69 -40.02 11.42
N PHE A 401 14.96 -39.62 11.47
CA PHE A 401 15.86 -39.90 12.59
C PHE A 401 16.62 -38.69 13.12
N PHE A 402 16.61 -37.54 12.42
CA PHE A 402 17.45 -36.38 12.72
C PHE A 402 17.29 -35.92 14.19
N CYS A 403 16.10 -35.47 14.57
CA CYS A 403 15.74 -35.06 15.94
C CYS A 403 15.66 -36.21 16.97
N THR A 404 16.21 -37.39 16.67
CA THR A 404 16.24 -38.57 17.56
C THR A 404 17.60 -39.28 17.57
N GLY A 405 18.61 -38.70 16.90
CA GLY A 405 19.94 -39.30 16.75
C GLY A 405 21.06 -38.28 16.52
N TYR A 406 20.76 -36.99 16.61
CA TYR A 406 21.69 -35.88 16.60
C TYR A 406 21.23 -34.85 17.65
N CYS A 407 22.15 -34.37 18.48
CA CYS A 407 21.94 -33.23 19.37
C CYS A 407 21.81 -31.89 18.57
N GLU A 408 22.21 -31.89 17.29
CA GLU A 408 22.29 -30.72 16.39
C GLU A 408 20.91 -30.20 15.95
N ARG A 409 20.57 -28.95 16.30
CA ARG A 409 19.31 -28.29 15.86
C ARG A 409 19.41 -27.55 14.52
N ARG A 410 20.51 -27.68 13.79
CA ARG A 410 20.83 -26.86 12.60
C ARG A 410 21.53 -27.69 11.53
N ILE A 411 21.22 -27.43 10.26
CA ILE A 411 21.82 -28.11 9.10
C ILE A 411 22.82 -27.16 8.43
N GLY A 412 24.04 -27.63 8.19
CA GLY A 412 25.15 -26.86 7.62
C GLY A 412 25.32 -26.95 6.10
N GLY A 413 24.54 -27.84 5.47
CA GLY A 413 24.34 -27.94 4.02
C GLY A 413 22.86 -27.80 3.67
N ASP A 414 22.39 -28.57 2.69
CA ASP A 414 21.02 -28.48 2.17
C ASP A 414 20.05 -29.45 2.88
N LEU A 415 18.74 -29.13 2.89
CA LEU A 415 17.65 -30.04 3.28
C LEU A 415 16.84 -30.47 2.04
N ASP A 416 17.15 -31.64 1.47
CA ASP A 416 16.45 -32.19 0.29
C ASP A 416 15.30 -33.12 0.67
N LEU A 417 14.06 -32.60 0.62
CA LEU A 417 12.80 -33.32 0.82
C LEU A 417 12.22 -33.95 -0.47
N SER A 418 12.85 -33.75 -1.63
CA SER A 418 12.34 -34.17 -2.96
C SER A 418 12.07 -35.68 -3.06
N ALA A 419 12.88 -36.49 -2.38
CA ALA A 419 12.77 -37.95 -2.40
C ALA A 419 11.88 -38.55 -1.28
N ALA A 420 11.22 -37.71 -0.47
CA ALA A 420 10.44 -38.14 0.68
C ALA A 420 9.22 -38.99 0.28
N LYS A 421 8.81 -39.90 1.17
CA LYS A 421 7.69 -40.85 0.96
C LYS A 421 6.67 -40.78 2.10
N THR A 422 6.50 -39.58 2.62
CA THR A 422 5.69 -39.20 3.77
C THR A 422 4.75 -38.05 3.35
N THR A 423 3.71 -37.80 4.14
CA THR A 423 2.70 -36.72 3.99
C THR A 423 3.15 -35.39 4.59
N ASP A 424 4.09 -35.46 5.50
CA ASP A 424 4.54 -34.43 6.43
C ASP A 424 6.00 -34.75 6.83
N VAL A 425 6.66 -33.84 7.54
CA VAL A 425 8.04 -34.02 8.01
C VAL A 425 8.16 -33.90 9.53
N ALA A 426 7.12 -34.30 10.27
CA ALA A 426 6.95 -34.16 11.72
C ALA A 426 8.09 -34.74 12.62
N ALA A 427 9.08 -35.40 12.04
CA ALA A 427 10.31 -35.83 12.70
C ALA A 427 11.44 -34.78 12.69
N LEU A 428 11.22 -33.60 12.10
CA LEU A 428 12.18 -32.49 11.99
C LEU A 428 11.92 -31.35 13.00
N THR A 429 10.95 -31.48 13.92
CA THR A 429 10.48 -30.38 14.79
C THR A 429 11.53 -29.73 15.69
N CYS A 430 12.70 -30.36 15.89
CA CYS A 430 13.83 -29.74 16.59
C CYS A 430 14.57 -28.69 15.75
N LEU A 431 14.49 -28.75 14.42
CA LEU A 431 15.28 -27.95 13.48
C LEU A 431 14.93 -26.46 13.61
N THR A 432 15.94 -25.61 13.73
CA THR A 432 15.80 -24.15 13.83
C THR A 432 16.47 -23.37 12.69
N ALA A 433 17.47 -23.94 12.01
CA ALA A 433 18.15 -23.25 10.90
C ALA A 433 18.75 -24.23 9.86
N ILE A 434 18.86 -23.75 8.62
CA ILE A 434 19.54 -24.41 7.50
C ILE A 434 20.51 -23.39 6.90
N ASP A 435 21.79 -23.75 6.68
CA ASP A 435 22.80 -22.84 6.13
C ASP A 435 22.89 -22.88 4.60
N GLY A 436 22.56 -24.02 3.99
CA GLY A 436 22.35 -24.17 2.55
C GLY A 436 20.87 -23.99 2.17
N ASP A 437 20.43 -24.77 1.18
CA ASP A 437 19.11 -24.63 0.56
C ASP A 437 18.03 -25.50 1.25
N LEU A 438 16.78 -25.03 1.27
CA LEU A 438 15.60 -25.88 1.56
C LEU A 438 14.97 -26.33 0.25
N ILE A 439 15.08 -27.62 -0.10
CA ILE A 439 14.70 -28.15 -1.40
C ILE A 439 13.54 -29.14 -1.28
N VAL A 440 12.36 -28.75 -1.74
CA VAL A 440 11.14 -29.58 -1.84
C VAL A 440 10.74 -29.67 -3.31
N TYR A 441 11.40 -30.55 -4.08
CA TYR A 441 11.21 -30.62 -5.55
C TYR A 441 10.49 -31.88 -6.02
N SER A 442 9.44 -31.71 -6.84
CA SER A 442 8.67 -32.77 -7.50
C SER A 442 8.10 -33.85 -6.56
N ASN A 443 7.87 -33.51 -5.28
CA ASN A 443 7.34 -34.46 -4.32
C ASN A 443 5.87 -34.80 -4.66
N ARG A 444 5.48 -36.05 -4.41
CA ARG A 444 4.15 -36.60 -4.77
C ARG A 444 3.40 -37.22 -3.59
N THR A 445 3.92 -37.10 -2.38
CA THR A 445 3.28 -37.60 -1.16
C THR A 445 3.14 -36.52 -0.10
N ILE A 446 4.09 -35.57 -0.01
CA ILE A 446 4.00 -34.43 0.91
C ILE A 446 2.75 -33.61 0.60
N THR A 447 1.98 -33.33 1.66
CA THR A 447 0.74 -32.53 1.66
C THR A 447 0.86 -31.27 2.51
N THR A 448 1.73 -31.28 3.52
CA THR A 448 2.07 -30.15 4.41
C THR A 448 3.56 -30.21 4.76
N LEU A 449 4.16 -29.08 5.11
CA LEU A 449 5.53 -29.00 5.66
C LEU A 449 5.59 -29.10 7.19
N SER A 450 4.47 -29.44 7.86
CA SER A 450 4.45 -29.65 9.31
C SER A 450 5.56 -30.60 9.77
N GLY A 451 6.25 -30.19 10.85
CA GLY A 451 7.57 -30.67 11.25
C GLY A 451 8.70 -29.65 11.09
N LEU A 452 8.46 -28.50 10.45
CA LEU A 452 9.45 -27.41 10.30
C LEU A 452 9.10 -26.16 11.12
N GLU A 453 8.11 -26.21 12.02
CA GLU A 453 7.48 -25.03 12.64
C GLU A 453 8.46 -24.13 13.43
N ASN A 454 9.59 -24.70 13.89
CA ASN A 454 10.65 -24.01 14.61
C ASN A 454 11.79 -23.48 13.70
N LEU A 455 11.75 -23.73 12.39
CA LEU A 455 12.76 -23.30 11.41
C LEU A 455 12.67 -21.78 11.21
N SER A 456 13.60 -21.04 11.81
CA SER A 456 13.59 -19.57 11.78
C SER A 456 14.36 -18.96 10.62
N SER A 457 15.30 -19.70 10.02
CA SER A 457 16.19 -19.18 8.98
C SER A 457 16.66 -20.23 7.95
N VAL A 458 16.77 -19.80 6.70
CA VAL A 458 17.46 -20.52 5.60
C VAL A 458 18.54 -19.62 5.01
N GLY A 459 19.78 -20.08 4.96
CA GLY A 459 20.93 -19.32 4.49
C GLY A 459 21.05 -19.25 2.96
N GLY A 460 20.62 -20.31 2.27
CA GLY A 460 20.52 -20.39 0.81
C GLY A 460 19.12 -20.15 0.28
N ASP A 461 18.80 -20.82 -0.83
CA ASP A 461 17.53 -20.72 -1.54
C ASP A 461 16.43 -21.57 -0.86
N VAL A 462 15.16 -21.13 -0.96
CA VAL A 462 13.98 -21.93 -0.57
C VAL A 462 13.22 -22.34 -1.83
N THR A 463 13.35 -23.59 -2.24
CA THR A 463 12.74 -24.15 -3.46
C THR A 463 11.59 -25.09 -3.12
N ILE A 464 10.35 -24.67 -3.39
CA ILE A 464 9.12 -25.43 -3.13
C ILE A 464 8.39 -25.64 -4.46
N ASP A 465 8.78 -26.69 -5.18
CA ASP A 465 8.61 -26.78 -6.62
C ASP A 465 7.93 -28.07 -7.10
N TYR A 466 6.90 -27.97 -7.95
CA TYR A 466 6.17 -29.08 -8.58
C TYR A 466 5.53 -30.09 -7.60
N ASN A 467 5.21 -29.68 -6.36
CA ASN A 467 4.64 -30.58 -5.34
C ASN A 467 3.12 -30.66 -5.47
N TYR A 468 2.63 -31.48 -6.41
CA TYR A 468 1.21 -31.55 -6.80
C TYR A 468 0.21 -31.99 -5.70
N GLN A 469 0.67 -32.30 -4.48
CA GLN A 469 -0.18 -32.62 -3.33
C GLN A 469 0.02 -31.66 -2.15
N LEU A 470 1.04 -30.80 -2.18
CA LEU A 470 1.30 -29.80 -1.16
C LEU A 470 0.20 -28.72 -1.22
N SER A 471 -0.59 -28.63 -0.15
CA SER A 471 -1.74 -27.73 -0.04
C SER A 471 -1.60 -26.69 1.08
N ASP A 472 -0.52 -26.78 1.85
CA ASP A 472 -0.37 -26.13 3.15
C ASP A 472 1.13 -25.89 3.43
N LEU A 473 1.49 -24.65 3.75
CA LEU A 473 2.85 -24.24 4.11
C LEU A 473 2.98 -23.89 5.61
N SER A 474 1.94 -24.11 6.44
CA SER A 474 1.91 -23.72 7.86
C SER A 474 3.11 -24.20 8.67
N GLY A 475 3.71 -25.34 8.28
CA GLY A 475 4.98 -25.82 8.83
C GLY A 475 6.18 -24.87 8.69
N LEU A 476 6.10 -23.78 7.92
CA LEU A 476 7.15 -22.76 7.81
C LEU A 476 6.90 -21.53 8.69
N SER A 477 5.88 -21.51 9.55
CA SER A 477 5.42 -20.31 10.27
C SER A 477 6.47 -19.61 11.16
N GLY A 478 7.53 -20.31 11.57
CA GLY A 478 8.65 -19.71 12.31
C GLY A 478 9.67 -18.97 11.43
N LEU A 479 9.61 -19.12 10.10
CA LEU A 479 10.62 -18.65 9.16
C LEU A 479 10.56 -17.13 8.99
N THR A 480 11.63 -16.46 9.39
CA THR A 480 11.74 -14.98 9.37
C THR A 480 12.83 -14.46 8.43
N PHE A 481 13.77 -15.32 8.03
CA PHE A 481 14.91 -14.95 7.18
C PHE A 481 15.20 -16.00 6.09
N ILE A 482 15.38 -15.52 4.85
CA ILE A 482 15.88 -16.31 3.72
C ILE A 482 17.02 -15.52 3.04
N GLY A 483 18.20 -16.13 2.95
CA GLY A 483 19.41 -15.52 2.39
C GLY A 483 19.52 -15.59 0.85
N GLY A 484 18.87 -16.57 0.23
CA GLY A 484 18.82 -16.76 -1.23
C GLY A 484 17.50 -16.32 -1.87
N GLU A 485 17.17 -16.90 -3.04
CA GLU A 485 15.87 -16.76 -3.68
C GLU A 485 14.82 -17.73 -3.10
N THR A 486 13.57 -17.29 -3.06
CA THR A 486 12.41 -18.12 -2.69
C THR A 486 11.61 -18.47 -3.94
N HIS A 487 11.55 -19.75 -4.32
CA HIS A 487 10.81 -20.26 -5.46
C HIS A 487 9.63 -21.10 -4.97
N ILE A 488 8.41 -20.76 -5.39
CA ILE A 488 7.18 -21.53 -5.13
C ILE A 488 6.51 -21.79 -6.48
N PHE A 489 7.00 -22.80 -7.22
CA PHE A 489 6.50 -23.10 -8.57
C PHE A 489 5.51 -24.28 -8.62
N GLY A 490 4.35 -24.09 -9.23
CA GLY A 490 3.53 -25.18 -9.77
C GLY A 490 2.93 -26.15 -8.74
N ASN A 491 2.73 -25.70 -7.50
CA ASN A 491 2.12 -26.49 -6.43
C ASN A 491 0.58 -26.43 -6.56
N TYR A 492 0.03 -27.17 -7.53
CA TYR A 492 -1.38 -27.06 -7.95
C TYR A 492 -2.45 -27.37 -6.86
N ALA A 493 -2.05 -27.85 -5.67
CA ALA A 493 -2.95 -28.08 -4.54
C ALA A 493 -2.96 -26.92 -3.52
N LEU A 494 -2.04 -25.96 -3.63
CA LEU A 494 -1.88 -24.82 -2.73
C LEU A 494 -2.94 -23.75 -3.03
N GLU A 495 -3.75 -23.37 -2.03
CA GLU A 495 -4.80 -22.33 -2.17
C GLU A 495 -4.44 -20.99 -1.50
N ARG A 496 -3.51 -21.01 -0.54
CA ARG A 496 -2.99 -19.86 0.22
C ARG A 496 -1.50 -20.02 0.50
N LEU A 497 -0.80 -18.93 0.81
CA LEU A 497 0.60 -18.94 1.29
C LEU A 497 0.73 -18.96 2.82
N THR A 498 -0.30 -19.43 3.54
CA THR A 498 -0.29 -19.47 5.02
C THR A 498 0.82 -20.35 5.55
N GLY A 499 1.58 -19.83 6.53
CA GLY A 499 2.85 -20.34 7.01
C GLY A 499 4.08 -19.51 6.59
N LEU A 500 3.91 -18.35 5.98
CA LEU A 500 5.02 -17.45 5.58
C LEU A 500 4.95 -16.08 6.29
N GLU A 501 4.00 -15.87 7.20
CA GLU A 501 3.64 -14.57 7.78
C GLU A 501 4.80 -13.89 8.54
N GLY A 502 5.80 -14.65 8.99
CA GLY A 502 7.01 -14.14 9.65
C GLY A 502 8.08 -13.56 8.72
N LEU A 503 7.96 -13.72 7.39
CA LEU A 503 8.95 -13.22 6.42
C LEU A 503 8.89 -11.69 6.32
N THR A 504 9.76 -11.00 7.05
CA THR A 504 9.81 -9.52 7.08
C THR A 504 10.60 -8.91 5.92
N SER A 505 11.59 -9.61 5.40
CA SER A 505 12.42 -9.19 4.27
C SER A 505 13.10 -10.39 3.61
N LEU A 506 13.45 -10.26 2.33
CA LEU A 506 14.17 -11.29 1.57
C LEU A 506 15.45 -10.71 0.97
N ALA A 507 16.58 -11.40 1.15
CA ALA A 507 17.86 -10.95 0.61
C ALA A 507 17.97 -11.20 -0.91
N GLY A 508 17.41 -12.31 -1.40
CA GLY A 508 17.24 -12.60 -2.83
C GLY A 508 15.87 -12.18 -3.36
N GLY A 509 15.44 -12.83 -4.45
CA GLY A 509 14.13 -12.63 -5.06
C GLY A 509 13.04 -13.60 -4.57
N LEU A 510 11.78 -13.27 -4.84
CA LEU A 510 10.60 -14.08 -4.55
C LEU A 510 9.86 -14.42 -5.84
N LEU A 511 9.76 -15.71 -6.17
CA LEU A 511 9.19 -16.23 -7.41
C LEU A 511 8.03 -17.19 -7.10
N ILE A 512 6.81 -16.66 -7.03
CA ILE A 512 5.59 -17.43 -6.80
C ILE A 512 4.87 -17.54 -8.13
N THR A 513 4.93 -18.71 -8.79
CA THR A 513 4.31 -18.84 -10.12
C THR A 513 3.65 -20.19 -10.40
N SER A 514 2.68 -20.19 -11.32
CA SER A 514 1.97 -21.39 -11.82
C SER A 514 1.20 -22.18 -10.75
N ASN A 515 0.97 -21.63 -9.56
CA ASN A 515 0.19 -22.27 -8.50
C ASN A 515 -1.31 -22.16 -8.82
N SER A 516 -1.81 -23.02 -9.70
CA SER A 516 -3.12 -22.84 -10.37
C SER A 516 -4.34 -22.70 -9.45
N ASN A 517 -4.25 -23.18 -8.21
CA ASN A 517 -5.32 -23.07 -7.22
C ASN A 517 -5.18 -21.88 -6.26
N LEU A 518 -4.03 -21.19 -6.27
CA LEU A 518 -3.70 -20.10 -5.35
C LEU A 518 -4.66 -18.92 -5.55
N SER A 519 -5.36 -18.56 -4.48
CA SER A 519 -6.37 -17.49 -4.46
C SER A 519 -6.12 -16.40 -3.42
N SER A 520 -5.05 -16.51 -2.62
CA SER A 520 -4.61 -15.46 -1.70
C SER A 520 -3.13 -15.60 -1.40
N ILE A 521 -2.43 -14.47 -1.35
CA ILE A 521 -1.03 -14.37 -0.93
C ILE A 521 -0.89 -13.73 0.46
N SER A 522 -1.97 -13.68 1.26
CA SER A 522 -2.01 -12.99 2.57
C SER A 522 -0.94 -13.45 3.56
N GLY A 523 -0.38 -14.65 3.37
CA GLY A 523 0.74 -15.15 4.17
C GLY A 523 2.05 -14.40 3.96
N LEU A 524 2.09 -13.37 3.08
CA LEU A 524 3.24 -12.49 2.90
C LEU A 524 3.09 -11.15 3.63
N SER A 525 2.03 -10.93 4.44
CA SER A 525 1.67 -9.60 4.97
C SER A 525 2.74 -8.90 5.82
N GLY A 526 3.73 -9.63 6.36
CA GLY A 526 4.89 -9.04 7.04
C GLY A 526 6.00 -8.52 6.11
N LEU A 527 5.94 -8.80 4.80
CA LEU A 527 7.04 -8.60 3.85
C LEU A 527 7.21 -7.13 3.45
N THR A 528 8.20 -6.48 4.05
CA THR A 528 8.49 -5.05 3.84
C THR A 528 9.35 -4.75 2.62
N SER A 529 10.16 -5.72 2.17
CA SER A 529 11.16 -5.51 1.11
C SER A 529 11.65 -6.82 0.48
N VAL A 530 11.94 -6.76 -0.82
CA VAL A 530 12.57 -7.86 -1.59
C VAL A 530 13.86 -7.33 -2.21
N GLY A 531 15.01 -7.86 -1.80
CA GLY A 531 16.33 -7.41 -2.26
C GLY A 531 16.64 -7.75 -3.72
N GLY A 532 16.03 -8.83 -4.23
CA GLY A 532 16.06 -9.21 -5.64
C GLY A 532 14.76 -8.85 -6.38
N ARG A 533 14.40 -9.71 -7.34
CA ARG A 533 13.17 -9.62 -8.15
C ARG A 533 11.95 -10.17 -7.40
N LEU A 534 10.78 -9.58 -7.60
CA LEU A 534 9.48 -10.10 -7.17
C LEU A 534 8.68 -10.53 -8.40
N ILE A 535 8.51 -11.83 -8.61
CA ILE A 535 7.72 -12.41 -9.70
C ILE A 535 6.51 -13.13 -9.13
N ILE A 536 5.32 -12.63 -9.44
CA ILE A 536 4.04 -13.26 -9.12
C ILE A 536 3.32 -13.53 -10.44
N GLY A 537 2.88 -14.77 -10.69
CA GLY A 537 2.15 -15.02 -11.94
C GLY A 537 1.59 -16.40 -12.25
N ALA A 538 0.75 -16.45 -13.28
CA ALA A 538 -0.05 -17.61 -13.68
C ALA A 538 -0.95 -18.15 -12.55
N HIS A 539 -1.66 -17.25 -11.88
CA HIS A 539 -2.59 -17.54 -10.78
C HIS A 539 -4.04 -17.19 -11.18
N PRO A 540 -4.76 -18.10 -11.86
CA PRO A 540 -6.10 -17.82 -12.43
C PRO A 540 -7.23 -17.75 -11.39
N ARG A 541 -6.92 -17.71 -10.09
CA ARG A 541 -7.86 -17.54 -8.96
C ARG A 541 -7.48 -16.42 -8.01
N LEU A 542 -6.36 -15.73 -8.22
CA LEU A 542 -5.91 -14.63 -7.37
C LEU A 542 -6.57 -13.33 -7.87
N THR A 543 -7.32 -12.66 -6.99
CA THR A 543 -8.16 -11.50 -7.32
C THR A 543 -7.59 -10.15 -6.86
N SER A 544 -6.71 -10.18 -5.86
CA SER A 544 -5.95 -9.05 -5.35
C SER A 544 -4.54 -9.53 -4.98
N LEU A 545 -3.61 -8.59 -4.80
CA LEU A 545 -2.29 -8.88 -4.24
C LEU A 545 -2.26 -8.79 -2.70
N THR A 546 -3.42 -8.93 -2.05
CA THR A 546 -3.58 -8.80 -0.59
C THR A 546 -2.64 -9.74 0.16
N GLY A 547 -1.83 -9.17 1.04
CA GLY A 547 -0.61 -9.75 1.59
C GLY A 547 0.69 -9.06 1.17
N LEU A 548 0.67 -7.90 0.52
CA LEU A 548 1.87 -7.12 0.14
C LEU A 548 1.81 -5.66 0.63
N GLU A 549 0.84 -5.32 1.47
CA GLU A 549 0.53 -3.94 1.87
C GLU A 549 1.72 -3.20 2.51
N GLY A 550 2.60 -3.93 3.20
CA GLY A 550 3.84 -3.39 3.78
C GLY A 550 5.03 -3.27 2.83
N LEU A 551 4.92 -3.70 1.55
CA LEU A 551 6.04 -3.79 0.62
C LEU A 551 6.48 -2.42 0.10
N THR A 552 7.56 -1.89 0.68
CA THR A 552 8.06 -0.53 0.37
C THR A 552 9.03 -0.44 -0.82
N GLY A 553 9.63 -1.56 -1.25
CA GLY A 553 10.62 -1.58 -2.33
C GLY A 553 10.99 -2.97 -2.85
N VAL A 554 11.25 -3.03 -4.16
CA VAL A 554 11.78 -4.22 -4.87
C VAL A 554 13.13 -3.84 -5.50
N GLY A 555 14.21 -4.51 -5.08
CA GLY A 555 15.58 -4.19 -5.49
C GLY A 555 15.94 -4.61 -6.93
N GLY A 556 15.19 -5.54 -7.50
CA GLY A 556 15.27 -5.97 -8.90
C GLY A 556 13.96 -5.72 -9.66
N ASP A 557 13.61 -6.66 -10.53
CA ASP A 557 12.38 -6.58 -11.35
C ASP A 557 11.11 -6.88 -10.52
N LEU A 558 10.03 -6.14 -10.76
CA LEU A 558 8.67 -6.48 -10.30
C LEU A 558 7.86 -6.98 -11.50
N THR A 559 7.44 -8.24 -11.47
CA THR A 559 6.66 -8.90 -12.52
C THR A 559 5.32 -9.42 -12.00
N ILE A 560 4.21 -8.91 -12.56
CA ILE A 560 2.83 -9.26 -12.23
C ILE A 560 2.18 -9.82 -13.50
N SER A 561 2.20 -11.14 -13.68
CA SER A 561 1.95 -11.76 -14.99
C SER A 561 0.87 -12.85 -15.01
N THR A 562 -0.01 -12.82 -16.01
CA THR A 562 -1.05 -13.84 -16.26
C THR A 562 -2.00 -14.03 -15.07
N HIS A 563 -2.69 -12.96 -14.68
CA HIS A 563 -3.73 -12.97 -13.65
C HIS A 563 -5.11 -12.59 -14.21
N PRO A 564 -5.81 -13.49 -14.93
CA PRO A 564 -7.10 -13.21 -15.58
C PRO A 564 -8.30 -13.00 -14.63
N ALA A 565 -8.04 -12.78 -13.34
CA ALA A 565 -9.02 -12.52 -12.30
C ALA A 565 -8.59 -11.41 -11.32
N LEU A 566 -7.38 -10.85 -11.47
CA LEU A 566 -6.84 -9.76 -10.65
C LEU A 566 -7.50 -8.45 -11.03
N THR A 567 -8.10 -7.74 -10.06
CA THR A 567 -8.87 -6.52 -10.31
C THR A 567 -8.30 -5.25 -9.68
N SER A 568 -7.28 -5.37 -8.82
CA SER A 568 -6.64 -4.22 -8.14
C SER A 568 -5.18 -4.51 -7.82
N LEU A 569 -4.33 -3.47 -7.89
CA LEU A 569 -2.95 -3.47 -7.37
C LEU A 569 -2.83 -2.75 -6.02
N SER A 570 -3.94 -2.26 -5.43
CA SER A 570 -3.96 -1.40 -4.23
C SER A 570 -3.15 -1.89 -3.02
N ALA A 571 -2.90 -3.20 -2.91
CA ALA A 571 -2.00 -3.79 -1.92
C ALA A 571 -0.50 -3.52 -2.19
N LEU A 572 -0.15 -2.68 -3.16
CA LEU A 572 1.21 -2.21 -3.46
C LEU A 572 1.38 -0.70 -3.21
N SER A 573 0.39 0.01 -2.65
CA SER A 573 0.42 1.47 -2.49
C SER A 573 1.63 2.01 -1.71
N GLY A 574 2.20 1.22 -0.79
CA GLY A 574 3.44 1.55 -0.08
C GLY A 574 4.72 1.45 -0.93
N LEU A 575 4.66 0.93 -2.15
CA LEU A 575 5.82 0.65 -3.01
C LEU A 575 6.41 1.95 -3.59
N THR A 576 7.58 2.33 -3.10
CA THR A 576 8.25 3.58 -3.50
C THR A 576 9.16 3.45 -4.73
N SER A 577 9.63 2.24 -5.04
CA SER A 577 10.65 2.04 -6.07
C SER A 577 10.76 0.60 -6.57
N VAL A 578 11.06 0.48 -7.87
CA VAL A 578 11.43 -0.77 -8.55
C VAL A 578 12.83 -0.59 -9.14
N GLY A 579 13.82 -1.30 -8.58
CA GLY A 579 15.23 -1.16 -8.94
C GLY A 579 15.60 -1.71 -10.33
N GLY A 580 14.78 -2.62 -10.86
CA GLY A 580 14.86 -3.15 -12.22
C GLY A 580 13.61 -2.81 -13.05
N THR A 581 13.11 -3.82 -13.76
CA THR A 581 11.96 -3.75 -14.67
C THR A 581 10.63 -3.73 -13.91
N LEU A 582 9.64 -2.96 -14.36
CA LEU A 582 8.23 -3.10 -13.97
C LEU A 582 7.45 -3.75 -15.12
N ASP A 583 7.02 -5.00 -14.95
CA ASP A 583 6.37 -5.82 -15.99
C ASP A 583 4.98 -6.29 -15.53
N ILE A 584 3.92 -5.74 -16.12
CA ILE A 584 2.53 -6.08 -15.79
C ILE A 584 1.87 -6.64 -17.05
N THR A 585 1.50 -7.92 -17.03
CA THR A 585 1.10 -8.63 -18.27
C THR A 585 -0.08 -9.58 -18.12
N SER A 586 -0.87 -9.72 -19.19
CA SER A 586 -1.95 -10.71 -19.32
C SER A 586 -2.94 -10.70 -18.16
N SER A 587 -3.26 -9.51 -17.65
CA SER A 587 -4.09 -9.27 -16.47
C SER A 587 -5.36 -8.50 -16.83
N GLY A 588 -6.02 -8.86 -17.94
CA GLY A 588 -7.20 -8.19 -18.50
C GLY A 588 -8.51 -8.19 -17.67
N ALA A 589 -8.42 -8.37 -16.35
CA ALA A 589 -9.47 -8.04 -15.39
C ALA A 589 -9.11 -6.80 -14.52
N LEU A 590 -7.88 -6.32 -14.62
CA LEU A 590 -7.36 -5.12 -13.97
C LEU A 590 -7.77 -3.90 -14.80
N THR A 591 -8.39 -2.90 -14.17
CA THR A 591 -8.97 -1.72 -14.85
C THR A 591 -8.20 -0.42 -14.62
N SER A 592 -7.34 -0.39 -13.61
CA SER A 592 -6.46 0.73 -13.26
C SER A 592 -5.12 0.18 -12.76
N LEU A 593 -4.05 0.99 -12.77
CA LEU A 593 -2.78 0.66 -12.12
C LEU A 593 -2.75 1.14 -10.65
N THR A 594 -3.85 1.69 -10.14
CA THR A 594 -4.05 2.16 -8.77
C THR A 594 -3.48 1.19 -7.71
N GLY A 595 -2.66 1.72 -6.82
CA GLY A 595 -1.73 0.97 -5.96
C GLY A 595 -0.27 1.03 -6.40
N LEU A 596 0.12 1.91 -7.33
CA LEU A 596 1.51 2.12 -7.75
C LEU A 596 1.94 3.60 -7.65
N GLU A 597 1.14 4.45 -7.01
CA GLU A 597 1.29 5.91 -6.98
C GLU A 597 2.63 6.34 -6.37
N GLY A 598 3.16 5.54 -5.43
CA GLY A 598 4.46 5.74 -4.80
C GLY A 598 5.67 5.47 -5.72
N VAL A 599 5.49 4.84 -6.88
CA VAL A 599 6.60 4.41 -7.76
C VAL A 599 7.15 5.58 -8.59
N LEU A 600 7.97 6.42 -7.95
CA LEU A 600 8.52 7.63 -8.55
C LEU A 600 9.52 7.38 -9.69
N THR A 601 10.10 6.18 -9.77
CA THR A 601 11.12 5.78 -10.77
C THR A 601 11.13 4.27 -11.00
N VAL A 602 11.33 3.87 -12.26
CA VAL A 602 11.63 2.48 -12.65
C VAL A 602 13.07 2.40 -13.18
N GLY A 603 13.90 1.54 -12.58
CA GLY A 603 15.34 1.46 -12.88
C GLY A 603 15.69 0.81 -14.21
N GLY A 604 14.83 -0.09 -14.71
CA GLY A 604 14.91 -0.76 -16.00
C GLY A 604 13.78 -0.34 -16.94
N ASP A 605 13.16 -1.32 -17.59
CA ASP A 605 12.05 -1.11 -18.53
C ASP A 605 10.68 -1.03 -17.81
N LEU A 606 9.70 -0.35 -18.41
CA LEU A 606 8.28 -0.44 -18.06
C LEU A 606 7.54 -1.20 -19.16
N SER A 607 6.94 -2.33 -18.84
CA SER A 607 6.26 -3.22 -19.78
C SER A 607 4.80 -3.47 -19.38
N LEU A 608 3.89 -3.11 -20.27
CA LEU A 608 2.44 -3.31 -20.15
C LEU A 608 1.95 -4.12 -21.36
N TYR A 609 1.61 -5.40 -21.16
CA TYR A 609 1.33 -6.33 -22.26
C TYR A 609 0.03 -7.13 -22.10
N ASN A 610 -0.92 -7.00 -23.04
CA ASN A 610 -2.23 -7.68 -23.04
C ASN A 610 -3.02 -7.45 -21.74
N ASN A 611 -3.21 -6.19 -21.35
CA ASN A 611 -4.00 -5.81 -20.18
C ASN A 611 -5.32 -5.17 -20.62
N ASP A 612 -6.14 -5.93 -21.35
CA ASP A 612 -7.37 -5.54 -22.06
C ASP A 612 -8.42 -4.78 -21.20
N GLY A 613 -8.29 -4.81 -19.87
CA GLY A 613 -9.17 -4.13 -18.93
C GLY A 613 -8.77 -2.69 -18.59
N LEU A 614 -7.49 -2.31 -18.77
CA LEU A 614 -6.99 -0.97 -18.47
C LEU A 614 -7.58 0.05 -19.45
N THR A 615 -8.19 1.12 -18.95
CA THR A 615 -8.72 2.22 -19.78
C THR A 615 -7.76 3.40 -19.92
N ASN A 616 -6.88 3.57 -18.94
CA ASN A 616 -5.78 4.52 -18.85
C ASN A 616 -4.66 3.89 -17.98
N LEU A 617 -3.68 4.68 -17.53
CA LEU A 617 -2.52 4.26 -16.74
C LEU A 617 -2.48 4.87 -15.31
N SER A 618 -3.58 5.48 -14.86
CA SER A 618 -3.69 6.07 -13.51
C SER A 618 -3.28 5.07 -12.42
N GLY A 619 -2.57 5.59 -11.42
CA GLY A 619 -1.71 4.83 -10.52
C GLY A 619 -0.21 4.91 -10.88
N LEU A 620 0.18 5.49 -12.01
CA LEU A 620 1.59 5.79 -12.37
C LEU A 620 1.89 7.30 -12.43
N ASP A 621 0.98 8.15 -11.97
CA ASP A 621 0.97 9.61 -12.14
C ASP A 621 2.24 10.28 -11.55
N GLY A 622 2.84 9.68 -10.50
CA GLY A 622 4.10 10.11 -9.88
C GLY A 622 5.39 9.65 -10.60
N LEU A 623 5.29 8.84 -11.66
CA LEU A 623 6.45 8.23 -12.33
C LEU A 623 7.27 9.25 -13.13
N SER A 624 8.33 9.77 -12.51
CA SER A 624 9.14 10.85 -13.06
C SER A 624 10.07 10.45 -14.23
N SER A 625 10.51 9.20 -14.25
CA SER A 625 11.47 8.66 -15.24
C SER A 625 11.51 7.13 -15.28
N VAL A 626 11.80 6.59 -16.49
CA VAL A 626 12.07 5.17 -16.75
C VAL A 626 13.50 5.02 -17.27
N GLY A 627 14.28 4.14 -16.64
CA GLY A 627 15.72 3.99 -16.89
C GLY A 627 16.09 3.31 -18.22
N GLY A 628 15.20 2.46 -18.74
CA GLY A 628 15.30 1.79 -20.04
C GLY A 628 14.14 2.16 -20.97
N THR A 629 13.46 1.14 -21.48
CA THR A 629 12.39 1.21 -22.49
C THR A 629 10.99 1.25 -21.87
N ILE A 630 10.04 1.98 -22.48
CA ILE A 630 8.61 1.83 -22.23
C ILE A 630 7.98 1.00 -23.37
N THR A 631 7.30 -0.09 -23.04
CA THR A 631 6.52 -0.91 -23.99
C THR A 631 5.07 -1.01 -23.54
N ILE A 632 4.13 -0.55 -24.38
CA ILE A 632 2.68 -0.61 -24.15
C ILE A 632 2.05 -1.31 -25.35
N ASN A 633 1.63 -2.57 -25.17
CA ASN A 633 1.26 -3.42 -26.31
C ASN A 633 0.07 -4.35 -26.03
N GLY A 634 -0.86 -4.44 -26.99
CA GLY A 634 -2.02 -5.34 -26.95
C GLY A 634 -3.04 -5.03 -25.84
N SER A 635 -3.01 -3.83 -25.25
CA SER A 635 -3.93 -3.46 -24.18
C SER A 635 -5.18 -2.81 -24.80
N ASP A 636 -6.03 -3.66 -25.39
CA ASP A 636 -7.14 -3.26 -26.27
C ASP A 636 -8.20 -2.32 -25.64
N GLY A 637 -8.26 -2.22 -24.31
CA GLY A 637 -9.13 -1.29 -23.59
C GLY A 637 -8.58 0.14 -23.44
N LEU A 638 -7.27 0.34 -23.68
CA LEU A 638 -6.54 1.56 -23.34
C LEU A 638 -6.91 2.71 -24.28
N THR A 639 -7.38 3.84 -23.74
CA THR A 639 -7.91 4.97 -24.53
C THR A 639 -7.00 6.20 -24.55
N SER A 640 -6.25 6.44 -23.47
CA SER A 640 -5.18 7.43 -23.34
C SER A 640 -4.00 6.85 -22.55
N LEU A 641 -2.91 7.62 -22.43
CA LEU A 641 -1.76 7.30 -21.58
C LEU A 641 -1.78 8.09 -20.26
N THR A 642 -2.95 8.64 -19.89
CA THR A 642 -3.21 9.40 -18.66
C THR A 642 -2.81 8.58 -17.44
N GLY A 643 -2.09 9.18 -16.51
CA GLY A 643 -1.31 8.48 -15.48
C GLY A 643 0.19 8.38 -15.79
N LEU A 644 0.72 9.24 -16.66
CA LEU A 644 2.17 9.36 -16.93
C LEU A 644 2.64 10.83 -16.95
N GLU A 645 1.84 11.76 -16.45
CA GLU A 645 2.01 13.22 -16.61
C GLU A 645 3.33 13.73 -16.00
N GLY A 646 3.82 13.06 -14.95
CA GLY A 646 5.13 13.33 -14.34
C GLY A 646 6.34 12.85 -15.18
N LEU A 647 6.14 12.03 -16.21
CA LEU A 647 7.21 11.36 -16.94
C LEU A 647 7.99 12.32 -17.85
N SER A 648 9.16 12.72 -17.37
CA SER A 648 10.00 13.72 -18.04
C SER A 648 11.03 13.14 -19.02
N PHE A 649 11.37 11.85 -18.85
CA PHE A 649 12.52 11.19 -19.50
C PHE A 649 12.34 9.66 -19.59
N VAL A 650 12.72 9.10 -20.75
CA VAL A 650 12.84 7.66 -21.00
C VAL A 650 14.24 7.35 -21.54
N GLY A 651 14.92 6.38 -20.92
CA GLY A 651 16.34 6.10 -21.14
C GLY A 651 16.69 5.48 -22.49
N ASP A 652 15.87 4.54 -22.96
CA ASP A 652 15.98 3.89 -24.27
C ASP A 652 14.70 4.17 -25.10
N ASP A 653 13.91 3.16 -25.49
CA ASP A 653 12.84 3.29 -26.49
C ASP A 653 11.45 3.60 -25.89
N LEU A 654 10.54 4.15 -26.70
CA LEU A 654 9.10 4.25 -26.40
C LEU A 654 8.30 3.53 -27.49
N SER A 655 7.73 2.38 -27.14
CA SER A 655 7.10 1.41 -28.04
C SER A 655 5.62 1.22 -27.71
N VAL A 656 4.74 1.86 -28.48
CA VAL A 656 3.27 1.83 -28.31
C VAL A 656 2.64 1.10 -29.50
N VAL A 657 2.17 -0.14 -29.28
CA VAL A 657 1.96 -1.11 -30.36
C VAL A 657 0.63 -1.87 -30.21
N GLY A 658 -0.23 -1.83 -31.22
CA GLY A 658 -1.38 -2.75 -31.27
C GLY A 658 -2.40 -2.55 -30.14
N ASN A 659 -2.63 -1.31 -29.70
CA ASN A 659 -3.65 -1.00 -28.68
C ASN A 659 -4.92 -0.52 -29.39
N ASP A 660 -5.93 -1.39 -29.53
CA ASP A 660 -7.04 -1.20 -30.47
C ASP A 660 -7.92 0.05 -30.20
N ALA A 661 -7.99 0.53 -28.95
CA ALA A 661 -8.82 1.67 -28.54
C ALA A 661 -8.07 3.01 -28.34
N LEU A 662 -6.74 3.03 -28.45
CA LEU A 662 -5.93 4.20 -28.08
C LEU A 662 -6.18 5.39 -29.02
N LEU A 663 -6.60 6.55 -28.48
CA LEU A 663 -7.03 7.72 -29.26
C LEU A 663 -5.93 8.75 -29.50
N SER A 664 -5.06 8.92 -28.50
CA SER A 664 -3.94 9.89 -28.46
C SER A 664 -2.90 9.45 -27.41
N PHE A 665 -1.85 10.25 -27.24
CA PHE A 665 -0.74 10.03 -26.30
C PHE A 665 -0.87 10.90 -25.03
N MET A 666 -2.03 11.52 -24.81
CA MET A 666 -2.32 12.41 -23.66
C MET A 666 -1.95 11.71 -22.36
N GLY A 667 -1.22 12.42 -21.51
CA GLY A 667 -0.54 11.89 -20.34
C GLY A 667 0.98 11.83 -20.50
N LEU A 668 1.52 11.90 -21.72
CA LEU A 668 2.97 12.03 -21.96
C LEU A 668 3.46 13.48 -22.11
N ASP A 669 2.61 14.46 -21.80
CA ASP A 669 2.82 15.89 -22.07
C ASP A 669 4.10 16.47 -21.41
N GLY A 670 4.60 15.84 -20.34
CA GLY A 670 5.87 16.14 -19.68
C GLY A 670 7.13 15.60 -20.37
N LEU A 671 7.02 14.69 -21.35
CA LEU A 671 8.13 13.94 -21.92
C LEU A 671 8.98 14.80 -22.87
N THR A 672 10.14 15.27 -22.39
CA THR A 672 10.98 16.23 -23.13
C THR A 672 12.00 15.60 -24.08
N ALA A 673 12.45 14.37 -23.79
CA ALA A 673 13.49 13.68 -24.53
C ALA A 673 13.39 12.15 -24.39
N LEU A 674 13.73 11.46 -25.49
CA LEU A 674 13.76 10.00 -25.59
C LEU A 674 15.17 9.55 -26.02
N GLY A 675 15.79 8.63 -25.28
CA GLY A 675 17.18 8.21 -25.53
C GLY A 675 17.37 7.30 -26.74
N GLY A 676 16.37 6.49 -27.07
CA GLY A 676 16.33 5.53 -28.18
C GLY A 676 15.25 5.88 -29.21
N ASP A 677 14.51 4.87 -29.65
CA ASP A 677 13.53 4.91 -30.73
C ASP A 677 12.11 5.29 -30.25
N LEU A 678 11.43 6.17 -30.98
CA LEU A 678 9.98 6.36 -30.88
C LEU A 678 9.30 5.40 -31.87
N ALA A 679 8.58 4.40 -31.38
CA ALA A 679 7.88 3.41 -32.19
C ALA A 679 6.39 3.37 -31.89
N VAL A 680 5.57 3.76 -32.87
CA VAL A 680 4.10 3.81 -32.76
C VAL A 680 3.49 3.10 -33.95
N TYR A 681 2.98 1.89 -33.75
CA TYR A 681 2.44 1.10 -34.87
C TYR A 681 1.28 0.17 -34.54
N GLU A 682 0.49 -0.14 -35.57
CA GLU A 682 -0.72 -0.98 -35.47
C GLU A 682 -1.77 -0.47 -34.44
N ASN A 683 -1.81 0.82 -34.09
CA ASN A 683 -2.88 1.38 -33.23
C ASN A 683 -3.99 1.97 -34.13
N PRO A 684 -5.11 1.25 -34.42
CA PRO A 684 -6.07 1.64 -35.46
C PRO A 684 -6.97 2.83 -35.07
N ALA A 685 -7.24 3.04 -33.78
CA ALA A 685 -8.08 4.15 -33.30
C ALA A 685 -7.31 5.48 -33.14
N LEU A 686 -5.97 5.45 -33.18
CA LEU A 686 -5.10 6.58 -32.91
C LEU A 686 -5.36 7.73 -33.90
N THR A 687 -5.76 8.91 -33.42
CA THR A 687 -6.18 10.04 -34.27
C THR A 687 -5.15 11.17 -34.36
N SER A 688 -4.39 11.40 -33.29
CA SER A 688 -3.25 12.30 -33.21
C SER A 688 -2.15 11.72 -32.30
N LEU A 689 -0.97 12.32 -32.34
CA LEU A 689 0.13 12.07 -31.38
C LEU A 689 0.10 13.07 -30.20
N SER A 690 -1.02 13.75 -29.95
CA SER A 690 -1.12 14.76 -28.87
C SER A 690 -0.89 14.13 -27.51
N GLY A 691 -0.13 14.81 -26.67
CA GLY A 691 0.62 14.25 -25.55
C GLY A 691 2.13 14.13 -25.82
N LEU A 692 2.62 14.49 -27.01
CA LEU A 692 4.07 14.51 -27.33
C LEU A 692 4.59 15.92 -27.66
N GLU A 693 3.78 16.96 -27.43
CA GLU A 693 4.10 18.38 -27.67
C GLU A 693 5.38 18.86 -26.95
N GLY A 694 5.77 18.21 -25.84
CA GLY A 694 7.02 18.47 -25.12
C GLY A 694 8.29 17.87 -25.76
N LEU A 695 8.15 16.93 -26.69
CA LEU A 695 9.26 16.09 -27.16
C LEU A 695 10.20 16.86 -28.13
N THR A 696 11.41 17.17 -27.66
CA THR A 696 12.38 17.98 -28.41
C THR A 696 13.45 17.18 -29.16
N SER A 697 13.67 15.92 -28.75
CA SER A 697 14.70 15.05 -29.33
C SER A 697 14.39 13.56 -29.13
N VAL A 698 14.74 12.79 -30.17
CA VAL A 698 14.73 11.33 -30.20
C VAL A 698 16.14 10.87 -30.56
N GLY A 699 16.75 10.06 -29.68
CA GLY A 699 18.15 9.63 -29.80
C GLY A 699 18.41 8.54 -30.84
N GLY A 700 17.37 7.82 -31.25
CA GLY A 700 17.37 6.81 -32.31
C GLY A 700 16.45 7.17 -33.48
N HIS A 701 15.57 6.23 -33.81
CA HIS A 701 14.64 6.23 -34.93
C HIS A 701 13.26 6.80 -34.57
N VAL A 702 12.49 7.20 -35.59
CA VAL A 702 11.06 7.49 -35.46
C VAL A 702 10.30 6.58 -36.42
N TYR A 703 9.57 5.61 -35.87
CA TYR A 703 8.72 4.66 -36.60
C TYR A 703 7.25 4.97 -36.35
N LEU A 704 6.56 5.41 -37.41
CA LEU A 704 5.11 5.48 -37.47
C LEU A 704 4.65 4.49 -38.57
N GLU A 705 3.85 3.48 -38.21
CA GLU A 705 3.42 2.44 -39.17
C GLU A 705 1.98 1.96 -38.91
N THR A 706 1.12 1.92 -39.93
CA THR A 706 -0.20 1.25 -39.88
C THR A 706 -1.20 1.83 -38.86
N ASN A 707 -1.01 3.07 -38.38
CA ASN A 707 -1.98 3.73 -37.49
C ASN A 707 -3.15 4.31 -38.31
N ALA A 708 -4.18 3.48 -38.53
CA ALA A 708 -5.17 3.68 -39.59
C ALA A 708 -5.99 5.00 -39.52
N SER A 709 -6.19 5.55 -38.32
CA SER A 709 -6.98 6.77 -38.10
C SER A 709 -6.13 8.04 -37.93
N LEU A 710 -4.80 7.96 -38.03
CA LEU A 710 -3.90 9.06 -37.69
C LEU A 710 -4.00 10.19 -38.73
N THR A 711 -4.38 11.39 -38.28
CA THR A 711 -4.64 12.56 -39.15
C THR A 711 -3.62 13.69 -39.01
N SER A 712 -2.90 13.77 -37.90
CA SER A 712 -1.95 14.85 -37.60
C SER A 712 -0.71 14.35 -36.88
N LEU A 713 0.45 14.92 -37.24
CA LEU A 713 1.73 14.75 -36.53
C LEU A 713 2.10 15.98 -35.69
N SER A 714 1.17 16.93 -35.52
CA SER A 714 1.40 18.27 -34.94
C SER A 714 2.14 18.31 -33.60
N ALA A 715 1.95 17.28 -32.77
CA ALA A 715 2.63 17.14 -31.49
C ALA A 715 4.16 17.05 -31.61
N LEU A 716 4.67 16.51 -32.72
CA LEU A 716 6.12 16.37 -32.96
C LEU A 716 6.82 17.71 -33.29
N GLY A 717 6.10 18.85 -33.19
CA GLY A 717 6.59 20.20 -33.50
C GLY A 717 7.83 20.65 -32.71
N GLY A 718 8.14 19.98 -31.59
CA GLY A 718 9.38 20.18 -30.84
C GLY A 718 10.64 19.57 -31.48
N LEU A 719 10.49 18.59 -32.38
CA LEU A 719 11.62 17.84 -32.93
C LEU A 719 12.51 18.67 -33.87
N SER A 720 13.78 18.79 -33.52
CA SER A 720 14.78 19.57 -34.27
C SER A 720 15.63 18.76 -35.27
N ALA A 721 15.72 17.44 -35.07
CA ALA A 721 16.40 16.47 -35.93
C ALA A 721 15.96 15.04 -35.56
N VAL A 722 16.16 14.09 -36.48
CA VAL A 722 16.04 12.64 -36.19
C VAL A 722 17.42 11.99 -36.26
N SER A 723 17.78 11.27 -35.21
CA SER A 723 19.13 10.76 -34.97
C SER A 723 19.47 9.48 -35.75
N GLY A 724 18.46 8.78 -36.26
CA GLY A 724 18.59 7.69 -37.24
C GLY A 724 17.59 7.83 -38.39
N LEU A 725 16.88 6.73 -38.70
CA LEU A 725 15.76 6.62 -39.65
C LEU A 725 14.53 7.43 -39.21
N LEU A 726 13.85 8.05 -40.19
CA LEU A 726 12.46 8.52 -40.06
C LEU A 726 11.56 7.72 -41.01
N TYR A 727 10.58 7.01 -40.46
CA TYR A 727 9.72 6.05 -41.14
C TYR A 727 8.25 6.38 -40.90
N ILE A 728 7.50 6.67 -41.98
CA ILE A 728 6.08 7.04 -41.93
C ILE A 728 5.34 6.24 -43.00
N THR A 729 4.74 5.12 -42.61
CA THR A 729 4.09 4.20 -43.56
C THR A 729 2.65 3.83 -43.23
N ASP A 730 1.84 3.63 -44.27
CA ASP A 730 0.50 3.03 -44.19
C ASP A 730 -0.49 3.81 -43.29
N HIS A 731 -0.48 5.15 -43.36
CA HIS A 731 -1.47 6.03 -42.73
C HIS A 731 -2.51 6.52 -43.77
N PRO A 732 -3.62 5.78 -44.01
CA PRO A 732 -4.62 6.15 -45.02
C PRO A 732 -5.45 7.39 -44.67
N ALA A 733 -5.36 7.92 -43.44
CA ALA A 733 -6.04 9.13 -42.99
C ALA A 733 -5.13 10.38 -42.94
N LEU A 734 -3.80 10.22 -43.09
CA LEU A 734 -2.83 11.29 -42.91
C LEU A 734 -2.76 12.20 -44.14
N THR A 735 -3.17 13.46 -44.00
CA THR A 735 -3.24 14.41 -45.12
C THR A 735 -2.04 15.36 -45.25
N SER A 736 -1.26 15.54 -44.18
CA SER A 736 -0.08 16.42 -44.13
C SER A 736 0.96 15.86 -43.15
N LEU A 737 2.22 16.23 -43.34
CA LEU A 737 3.31 15.98 -42.38
C LEU A 737 3.54 17.14 -41.38
N SER A 738 2.60 18.09 -41.28
CA SER A 738 2.71 19.21 -40.34
C SER A 738 2.83 18.75 -38.88
N GLY A 739 3.73 19.40 -38.16
CA GLY A 739 4.37 18.89 -36.95
C GLY A 739 5.86 18.57 -37.15
N LEU A 740 6.34 18.37 -38.37
CA LEU A 740 7.76 18.05 -38.64
C LEU A 740 8.60 19.27 -39.07
N GLU A 741 8.06 20.48 -39.09
CA GLU A 741 8.71 21.66 -39.68
C GLU A 741 10.03 22.05 -38.99
N GLY A 742 10.24 21.61 -37.75
CA GLY A 742 11.51 21.76 -37.01
C GLY A 742 12.63 20.81 -37.45
N VAL A 743 12.32 19.69 -38.12
CA VAL A 743 13.26 18.60 -38.40
C VAL A 743 14.27 19.01 -39.48
N SER A 744 15.42 19.50 -39.02
CA SER A 744 16.45 20.08 -39.88
C SER A 744 17.32 19.06 -40.62
N SER A 745 17.39 17.81 -40.12
CA SER A 745 18.09 16.69 -40.75
C SER A 745 17.56 15.34 -40.26
N VAL A 746 17.55 14.35 -41.14
CA VAL A 746 17.40 12.92 -40.81
C VAL A 746 18.75 12.24 -41.04
N SER A 747 19.26 11.52 -40.04
CA SER A 747 20.66 11.06 -40.03
C SER A 747 20.90 9.78 -40.82
N GLU A 748 19.89 8.93 -40.95
CA GLU A 748 19.89 7.77 -41.84
C GLU A 748 18.83 7.95 -42.94
N ASP A 749 18.05 6.92 -43.26
CA ASP A 749 17.07 6.98 -44.34
C ASP A 749 15.83 7.81 -43.95
N LEU A 750 15.11 8.33 -44.95
CA LEU A 750 13.78 8.92 -44.82
C LEU A 750 12.81 8.17 -45.75
N TYR A 751 11.83 7.48 -45.16
CA TYR A 751 10.84 6.69 -45.88
C TYR A 751 9.43 7.17 -45.55
N ILE A 752 8.74 7.70 -46.56
CA ILE A 752 7.31 8.04 -46.53
C ILE A 752 6.67 7.15 -47.58
N LEU A 753 5.77 6.26 -47.17
CA LEU A 753 5.28 5.16 -48.00
C LEU A 753 3.79 4.90 -47.73
N ASN A 754 3.01 4.59 -48.76
CA ASN A 754 1.62 4.11 -48.62
C ASN A 754 0.70 5.07 -47.82
N ASN A 755 0.90 6.39 -47.89
CA ASN A 755 0.02 7.38 -47.26
C ASN A 755 -0.89 8.04 -48.31
N PRO A 756 -1.92 7.35 -48.85
CA PRO A 756 -2.66 7.77 -50.06
C PRO A 756 -3.49 9.05 -49.91
N ALA A 757 -3.61 9.61 -48.70
CA ALA A 757 -4.29 10.88 -48.43
C ALA A 757 -3.35 12.10 -48.37
N LEU A 758 -2.03 11.89 -48.36
CA LEU A 758 -1.02 12.93 -48.18
C LEU A 758 -0.94 13.85 -49.41
N THR A 759 -1.19 15.15 -49.26
CA THR A 759 -1.31 16.08 -50.43
C THR A 759 -0.01 16.80 -50.82
N ASP A 760 0.90 16.98 -49.86
CA ASP A 760 2.14 17.75 -49.98
C ASP A 760 3.14 17.36 -48.87
N LEU A 761 4.32 18.00 -48.86
CA LEU A 761 5.40 17.76 -47.90
C LEU A 761 5.78 19.04 -47.12
N TRP A 762 4.87 20.01 -46.94
CA TRP A 762 5.22 21.28 -46.27
C TRP A 762 5.73 21.09 -44.83
N GLY A 763 5.30 20.02 -44.16
CA GLY A 763 5.84 19.57 -42.89
C GLY A 763 7.36 19.33 -42.89
N LEU A 764 7.99 19.08 -44.04
CA LEU A 764 9.44 18.90 -44.15
C LEU A 764 10.19 20.19 -44.54
N SER A 765 9.56 21.36 -44.44
CA SER A 765 10.15 22.65 -44.87
C SER A 765 11.44 23.08 -44.17
N GLY A 766 11.76 22.52 -43.00
CA GLY A 766 13.05 22.68 -42.33
C GLY A 766 14.18 21.76 -42.85
N LEU A 767 13.84 20.69 -43.58
CA LEU A 767 14.74 19.57 -43.85
C LEU A 767 15.85 19.95 -44.85
N SER A 768 17.09 19.98 -44.36
CA SER A 768 18.26 20.40 -45.13
C SER A 768 19.09 19.25 -45.72
N SER A 769 19.01 18.07 -45.11
CA SER A 769 19.79 16.87 -45.48
C SER A 769 19.15 15.57 -44.98
N VAL A 770 19.34 14.51 -45.77
CA VAL A 770 19.07 13.10 -45.40
C VAL A 770 20.39 12.34 -45.50
N GLY A 771 20.84 11.68 -44.44
CA GLY A 771 22.14 11.00 -44.39
C GLY A 771 22.15 9.65 -45.13
N GLY A 772 21.00 9.00 -45.22
CA GLY A 772 20.74 7.78 -45.98
C GLY A 772 19.93 8.04 -47.26
N ALA A 773 19.11 7.08 -47.66
CA ALA A 773 18.21 7.13 -48.80
C ALA A 773 16.95 7.97 -48.53
N LEU A 774 16.35 8.50 -49.58
CA LEU A 774 15.01 9.13 -49.54
C LEU A 774 14.06 8.32 -50.42
N THR A 775 12.97 7.79 -49.84
CA THR A 775 11.89 7.13 -50.60
C THR A 775 10.53 7.78 -50.34
N LEU A 776 9.82 8.09 -51.43
CA LEU A 776 8.42 8.52 -51.48
C LEU A 776 7.65 7.57 -52.43
N GLN A 777 6.59 6.91 -51.98
CA GLN A 777 5.97 5.80 -52.72
C GLN A 777 4.55 5.42 -52.29
N ASN A 778 3.62 5.32 -53.24
CA ASN A 778 2.20 5.00 -53.01
C ASN A 778 1.48 6.07 -52.17
N ASP A 779 2.02 7.29 -52.17
CA ASP A 779 1.41 8.48 -51.57
C ASP A 779 0.53 9.14 -52.65
N ASP A 780 -0.53 8.45 -53.06
CA ASP A 780 -1.23 8.67 -54.34
C ASP A 780 -1.75 10.10 -54.56
N ALA A 781 -2.17 10.80 -53.50
CA ALA A 781 -2.67 12.17 -53.54
C ALA A 781 -1.57 13.27 -53.55
N LEU A 782 -0.28 12.89 -53.52
CA LEU A 782 0.83 13.82 -53.39
C LEU A 782 1.00 14.67 -54.66
N THR A 783 0.53 15.91 -54.64
CA THR A 783 0.48 16.76 -55.85
C THR A 783 1.79 17.50 -56.17
N SER A 784 2.70 17.60 -55.20
CA SER A 784 3.96 18.36 -55.34
C SER A 784 4.98 17.92 -54.29
N LEU A 785 6.27 18.11 -54.57
CA LEU A 785 7.37 17.95 -53.60
C LEU A 785 7.68 19.23 -52.80
N SER A 786 6.80 20.25 -52.88
CA SER A 786 6.92 21.50 -52.11
C SER A 786 7.04 21.21 -50.61
N GLY A 787 7.98 21.91 -49.96
CA GLY A 787 8.47 21.57 -48.63
C GLY A 787 9.88 20.96 -48.66
N LEU A 788 10.21 20.13 -49.67
CA LEU A 788 11.58 19.67 -49.86
C LEU A 788 12.52 20.74 -50.48
N ASP A 789 12.06 21.97 -50.69
CA ASP A 789 12.84 23.11 -51.21
C ASP A 789 14.13 23.42 -50.41
N GLY A 790 14.17 23.04 -49.12
CA GLY A 790 15.34 23.16 -48.26
C GLY A 790 16.40 22.07 -48.48
N LEU A 791 16.04 20.94 -49.10
CA LEU A 791 16.84 19.72 -49.10
C LEU A 791 18.02 19.82 -50.08
N THR A 792 19.24 19.77 -49.53
CA THR A 792 20.48 19.98 -50.30
C THR A 792 21.28 18.70 -50.58
N THR A 793 21.08 17.64 -49.81
CA THR A 793 21.86 16.38 -49.89
C THR A 793 21.04 15.16 -49.47
N VAL A 794 21.26 14.03 -50.16
CA VAL A 794 20.73 12.70 -49.82
C VAL A 794 21.88 11.69 -49.90
N GLY A 795 22.31 11.10 -48.79
CA GLY A 795 23.52 10.27 -48.77
C GLY A 795 23.40 8.92 -49.51
N GLY A 796 22.19 8.40 -49.66
CA GLY A 796 21.87 7.12 -50.29
C GLY A 796 21.16 7.24 -51.65
N ASP A 797 20.28 6.27 -51.93
CA ASP A 797 19.41 6.26 -53.10
C ASP A 797 18.30 7.35 -53.01
N LEU A 798 17.82 7.83 -54.15
CA LEU A 798 16.66 8.71 -54.25
C LEU A 798 15.57 8.02 -55.07
N THR A 799 14.46 7.66 -54.42
CA THR A 799 13.40 6.83 -55.00
C THR A 799 12.05 7.52 -54.85
N ILE A 800 11.49 8.02 -55.95
CA ILE A 800 10.15 8.64 -55.97
C ILE A 800 9.35 7.94 -57.05
N ARG A 801 8.38 7.09 -56.65
CA ARG A 801 7.69 6.20 -57.61
C ARG A 801 6.32 5.75 -57.13
N TYR A 802 5.39 5.58 -58.07
CA TYR A 802 3.99 5.22 -57.80
C TYR A 802 3.29 6.26 -56.92
N ASN A 803 3.34 7.53 -57.31
CA ASN A 803 2.58 8.60 -56.66
C ASN A 803 1.70 9.20 -57.74
N ASP A 804 0.45 8.72 -57.84
CA ASP A 804 -0.34 8.83 -59.08
C ASP A 804 -0.69 10.29 -59.46
N ASP A 805 -0.92 11.21 -58.51
CA ASP A 805 -1.14 12.64 -58.81
C ASP A 805 0.15 13.50 -58.84
N LEU A 806 1.35 12.93 -58.61
CA LEU A 806 2.62 13.66 -58.62
C LEU A 806 3.19 13.88 -60.03
N CYS A 807 3.63 15.09 -60.35
CA CYS A 807 4.25 15.43 -61.63
C CYS A 807 5.74 14.99 -61.73
N GLU A 808 6.15 14.39 -62.86
CA GLU A 808 7.56 13.99 -63.10
C GLU A 808 8.53 15.19 -63.14
N ASP A 809 8.11 16.38 -63.59
CA ASP A 809 8.95 17.58 -63.65
C ASP A 809 9.33 18.10 -62.25
N ASP A 810 8.52 17.86 -61.22
CA ASP A 810 8.85 18.24 -59.82
C ASP A 810 9.97 17.36 -59.24
N VAL A 811 10.01 16.08 -59.64
CA VAL A 811 11.12 15.17 -59.32
C VAL A 811 12.41 15.63 -60.01
N ASP A 812 12.33 16.02 -61.29
CA ASP A 812 13.47 16.59 -62.01
C ASP A 812 13.93 17.94 -61.42
N ALA A 813 13.03 18.74 -60.84
CA ALA A 813 13.35 19.96 -60.11
C ALA A 813 14.11 19.69 -58.80
N LEU A 814 13.65 18.74 -57.97
CA LEU A 814 14.37 18.27 -56.78
C LEU A 814 15.76 17.73 -57.14
N VAL A 815 15.85 16.89 -58.18
CA VAL A 815 17.14 16.37 -58.67
C VAL A 815 18.07 17.48 -59.17
N ALA A 816 17.54 18.60 -59.67
CA ALA A 816 18.31 19.75 -60.10
C ALA A 816 18.76 20.69 -58.96
N GLN A 817 18.08 20.71 -57.81
CA GLN A 817 18.48 21.51 -56.65
C GLN A 817 19.49 20.80 -55.73
N LEU A 818 19.42 19.46 -55.65
CA LEU A 818 20.31 18.64 -54.84
C LEU A 818 21.78 18.85 -55.24
N SER A 819 22.62 19.22 -54.27
CA SER A 819 24.05 19.43 -54.49
C SER A 819 24.81 18.12 -54.75
N SER A 820 24.31 17.02 -54.18
CA SER A 820 24.65 15.64 -54.50
C SER A 820 23.64 14.68 -53.89
N PHE A 821 23.36 13.57 -54.58
CA PHE A 821 22.89 12.34 -53.94
C PHE A 821 23.93 11.22 -54.14
N GLY A 822 24.03 10.28 -53.20
CA GLY A 822 25.13 9.29 -53.15
C GLY A 822 24.89 8.00 -53.94
N GLY A 823 23.63 7.60 -54.10
CA GLY A 823 23.21 6.35 -54.73
C GLY A 823 22.69 6.51 -56.17
N THR A 824 21.54 5.89 -56.42
CA THR A 824 20.83 5.83 -57.70
C THR A 824 19.53 6.63 -57.64
N LEU A 825 19.11 7.16 -58.80
CA LEU A 825 17.81 7.81 -58.96
C LEU A 825 16.81 6.81 -59.54
N THR A 826 15.70 6.62 -58.85
CA THR A 826 14.54 5.86 -59.31
C THR A 826 13.32 6.80 -59.37
N ASN A 827 13.06 7.35 -60.54
CA ASN A 827 11.84 8.12 -60.87
C ASN A 827 11.00 7.27 -61.85
N ASN A 828 9.83 6.79 -61.44
CA ASN A 828 8.90 6.06 -62.33
C ASN A 828 7.46 6.02 -61.81
N ASN A 829 6.48 6.11 -62.73
CA ASN A 829 5.05 6.07 -62.40
C ASN A 829 4.64 7.16 -61.39
N ASN A 830 5.12 8.38 -61.60
CA ASN A 830 4.51 9.57 -61.00
C ASN A 830 3.67 10.16 -62.15
N LEU A 831 2.33 10.13 -62.04
CA LEU A 831 1.44 10.24 -63.22
C LEU A 831 0.68 11.57 -63.31
N GLY A 832 0.99 12.52 -62.43
CA GLY A 832 0.36 13.83 -62.30
C GLY A 832 0.50 14.75 -63.50
N THR A 833 -0.44 15.68 -63.65
CA THR A 833 -0.47 16.61 -64.78
C THR A 833 0.44 17.81 -64.56
N CYS A 834 1.68 17.72 -65.06
CA CYS A 834 2.65 18.81 -64.99
C CYS A 834 2.16 20.14 -65.62
N PRO A 835 2.42 21.30 -64.98
CA PRO A 835 2.01 22.62 -65.47
C PRO A 835 2.81 23.06 -66.73
N SER A 836 2.14 23.78 -67.65
CA SER A 836 2.60 24.00 -69.04
C SER A 836 3.21 25.37 -69.36
#